data_AF-R5PB51-F1
#
_entry.id   AF-R5PB51-F1
#
_cell.length_a   1.000
_cell.length_b   1.000
_cell.length_c   1.000
_cell.angle_alpha   90.00
_cell.angle_beta   90.00
_cell.angle_gamma   90.00
#
_symmetry.space_group_name_H-M   'P 1'
#
loop_
_entity.id
_entity.type
_entity.pdbx_description
1 polymer ?
#
loop_
_entity_poly.entity_id
_entity_poly.type
_entity_poly.pdbx_seq_one_letter_code
_entity_poly.pdbx_strand_id
1 'polypeptide(L)'
;MKTLGLFTCAMLLFCWGYGQQLNQLYDLPKIQQDNLSLPTPEPAQLIRYVDYPVSYSTGIPEISVPLYTVKLRELSLPLSLSYHAGGIKVEDVSGNTGLGWSLVAGGVISRVVNNQPDDTRSFDLRDQISIINRQEHTYLKQVLRHEKEAGYDRYYYNFPGGSGSFIYDVNTKQITEIPVTDNKIEVLSVPSAVYSKFNFKITTPDGTAYYFTETEGIGKRNPVATSMTNLYVNTDYRTTSSWYLTKIETFNKTETIEFVYRNVGQWSRSLPVNTISGSASAALGDVPVGDYSPDILGWSSVEYFDCKVLSEIRYKGGKVVFTHMQDRTDNGLKARLSRMDVYAGTVLRQYAVFQNQNSYFGDGRLRLAGVTVYGSDGSVADRYGFKYIDESVTISSRFAQDFFGYYTASKTQNLTFLNTGSVRIPGKYDYSFSDAERYSLKRITNATGGYTEFVYEANQHDEPVIGPVSIGVRIKEIGQYESDGTLLRKRSFNYYDSFTSIDFTKVNASCFLTQSGIKSVGTIFERVMVSQSNSYSSGSVLPGLSLENARVYYGRVSELTTGAGSGDTIRTDYEYNPRYGRNHFVYAGWPHVPSYPFEGSEDRRYLGSGFGCSLASQCAPYKLQFIPGYFLESNWAYDKLIRRTMYKKENGIFKPVEIETHEYEKFDLKELQVGLYVQGIVYTIQDRTNGQYSEDFKSVNDFFYFDVNLYNGYCKLKSTTKKQIFGSDTLRERWDYAYYTVSPQKNPGTPIAETDPFANYTPLVPENPGIDRPIDTLHPVTPERPKDPTDPGDPGTSLLMSARSAGSIDRPLIPDTIQLADIGNSTLLQSESYSCNGKTYKREYTYATDFYLIGAHNLSALKEEKFSIDGVKKAAVNYNYTQVTCGGKTITVPSTVYRQVEDVETDRKTVTAYDVNGCPASMTRTGEPVTCYLWSYNGLYPVAEIKNASYPAVVSAMGGASVVNAMAVAAEPTAGDQNRLEGLRAALPGALVTLYTYLPFTGLTSVTDPSGRKQMYGYDSCGRLLSVKDEDGNIVEQYEYHLKE
;
A
#
# COMPACT_ATOMS: atom_id res chain seq x y z
N MET A 1 16.43 67.35 39.48
CA MET A 1 16.62 67.44 40.94
C MET A 1 15.72 66.37 41.57
N LYS A 2 16.10 65.45 42.46
CA LYS A 2 17.37 64.85 42.95
C LYS A 2 16.98 63.36 43.21
N THR A 3 17.67 62.31 42.76
CA THR A 3 18.79 61.62 43.45
C THR A 3 18.60 61.46 44.98
N LEU A 4 18.85 60.33 45.65
CA LEU A 4 19.53 59.03 45.39
C LEU A 4 19.01 58.02 46.48
N GLY A 5 19.25 56.70 46.50
CA GLY A 5 20.08 55.77 45.71
C GLY A 5 19.64 54.30 45.89
N LEU A 6 20.03 53.40 44.99
CA LEU A 6 21.24 52.53 45.01
C LEU A 6 20.91 51.10 45.52
N PHE A 7 20.52 50.16 44.64
CA PHE A 7 21.36 49.21 43.87
C PHE A 7 22.17 48.20 44.71
N THR A 8 21.83 46.91 44.58
CA THR A 8 22.76 45.81 44.22
C THR A 8 22.00 44.59 43.68
N CYS A 9 22.64 43.85 42.78
CA CYS A 9 22.04 42.91 41.82
C CYS A 9 21.74 41.47 42.30
N ALA A 10 20.90 40.81 41.48
CA ALA A 10 21.00 39.43 40.97
C ALA A 10 20.41 38.23 41.75
N MET A 11 19.42 37.60 41.08
CA MET A 11 19.14 36.15 40.98
C MET A 11 19.37 35.25 42.21
N LEU A 12 18.28 34.73 42.80
CA LEU A 12 17.90 33.30 42.70
C LEU A 12 16.66 32.96 43.58
N LEU A 13 15.94 31.92 43.14
CA LEU A 13 15.01 31.04 43.90
C LEU A 13 13.62 31.57 44.35
N PHE A 14 12.59 30.89 43.82
CA PHE A 14 11.38 30.38 44.48
C PHE A 14 10.60 31.27 45.47
N CYS A 15 9.39 31.67 45.05
CA CYS A 15 8.18 31.59 45.88
C CYS A 15 6.93 31.34 45.02
N TRP A 16 6.34 30.14 45.13
CA TRP A 16 4.91 29.90 44.87
C TRP A 16 4.05 30.64 45.90
N GLY A 17 2.77 30.88 45.61
CA GLY A 17 1.87 31.54 46.56
C GLY A 17 0.40 31.72 46.17
N TYR A 18 -0.27 30.62 45.77
CA TYR A 18 -1.74 30.41 45.80
C TYR A 18 -2.73 31.55 45.50
N GLY A 19 -3.51 31.35 44.42
CA GLY A 19 -4.88 31.84 44.28
C GLY A 19 -5.70 30.84 43.45
N GLN A 20 -6.75 30.25 44.03
CA GLN A 20 -7.56 29.23 43.36
C GLN A 20 -8.79 29.82 42.64
N GLN A 21 -9.16 29.25 41.50
CA GLN A 21 -10.48 28.59 41.38
C GLN A 21 -10.55 27.59 40.22
N LEU A 22 -10.79 26.33 40.59
CA LEU A 22 -11.46 25.22 39.89
C LEU A 22 -11.57 25.26 38.34
N ASN A 23 -10.88 24.34 37.67
CA ASN A 23 -11.37 23.66 36.46
C ASN A 23 -10.85 22.20 36.45
N GLN A 24 -11.55 21.32 35.74
CA GLN A 24 -11.69 19.90 36.12
C GLN A 24 -10.62 18.97 35.50
N LEU A 25 -10.39 17.81 36.15
CA LEU A 25 -9.60 16.70 35.62
C LEU A 25 -10.42 15.93 34.58
N TYR A 26 -9.96 15.94 33.32
CA TYR A 26 -10.54 15.13 32.24
C TYR A 26 -9.53 14.11 31.72
N ASP A 27 -9.91 12.83 31.74
CA ASP A 27 -9.29 11.84 30.85
C ASP A 27 -9.67 12.15 29.40
N LEU A 28 -8.66 12.25 28.55
CA LEU A 28 -8.81 12.50 27.12
C LEU A 28 -9.13 11.19 26.38
N PRO A 29 -10.21 11.13 25.56
CA PRO A 29 -10.39 10.06 24.58
C PRO A 29 -9.16 9.95 23.68
N LYS A 30 -8.46 8.82 23.75
CA LYS A 30 -7.49 8.45 22.71
C LYS A 30 -8.26 7.81 21.55
N ILE A 31 -8.51 8.58 20.50
CA ILE A 31 -9.02 8.04 19.23
C ILE A 31 -7.90 7.27 18.52
N GLN A 32 -8.23 6.24 17.74
CA GLN A 32 -7.23 5.41 17.06
C GLN A 32 -6.32 6.27 16.16
N GLN A 33 -6.87 7.31 15.53
CA GLN A 33 -6.12 8.27 14.70
C GLN A 33 -5.09 9.11 15.48
N ASP A 34 -5.30 9.37 16.78
CA ASP A 34 -4.33 10.07 17.62
C ASP A 34 -3.19 9.15 18.05
N ASN A 35 -3.43 7.84 18.16
CA ASN A 35 -2.38 6.86 18.44
C ASN A 35 -1.60 6.46 17.18
N LEU A 36 -2.19 6.67 15.99
CA LEU A 36 -1.60 6.34 14.69
C LEU A 36 -0.44 7.28 14.33
N SER A 37 0.80 6.82 14.49
CA SER A 37 1.98 7.55 14.03
C SER A 37 2.31 7.18 12.59
N LEU A 38 1.83 7.98 11.63
CA LEU A 38 2.30 7.90 10.24
C LEU A 38 3.80 8.25 10.17
N PRO A 39 4.58 7.67 9.25
CA PRO A 39 5.99 8.02 9.04
C PRO A 39 6.15 9.43 8.44
N THR A 40 7.37 9.82 8.09
CA THR A 40 7.67 11.11 7.43
C THR A 40 6.85 11.31 6.14
N PRO A 41 6.66 12.56 5.66
CA PRO A 41 5.75 12.86 4.55
C PRO A 41 6.03 12.03 3.28
N GLU A 42 7.29 11.74 2.99
CA GLU A 42 7.72 10.95 1.85
C GLU A 42 7.22 9.48 1.94
N PRO A 43 7.60 8.64 2.93
CA PRO A 43 6.97 7.34 3.20
C PRO A 43 5.45 7.36 3.41
N ALA A 44 4.88 8.41 4.02
CA ALA A 44 3.45 8.48 4.30
C ALA A 44 2.61 8.66 3.01
N GLN A 45 3.17 9.31 1.99
CA GLN A 45 2.55 9.40 0.66
C GLN A 45 2.75 8.14 -0.19
N LEU A 46 3.74 7.29 0.15
CA LEU A 46 4.09 6.04 -0.55
C LEU A 46 3.16 4.84 -0.22
N ILE A 47 1.92 5.06 0.23
CA ILE A 47 0.96 3.99 0.58
C ILE A 47 -0.01 3.65 -0.60
N ARG A 48 0.27 4.11 -1.84
CA ARG A 48 -0.62 3.94 -3.03
C ARG A 48 0.16 3.74 -4.35
N TYR A 49 -0.26 2.78 -5.19
CA TYR A 49 0.37 2.31 -6.45
C TYR A 49 -0.73 1.78 -7.41
N VAL A 50 -0.67 1.75 -8.77
CA VAL A 50 0.34 2.16 -9.80
C VAL A 50 -0.28 2.22 -11.23
N ASP A 51 0.10 3.24 -12.01
CA ASP A 51 -0.13 3.48 -13.46
C ASP A 51 -1.53 3.97 -13.91
N TYR A 52 -1.65 4.83 -14.94
CA TYR A 52 -2.86 5.63 -15.33
C TYR A 52 -4.19 4.92 -15.78
N PRO A 53 -4.43 3.61 -15.62
CA PRO A 53 -5.68 3.16 -15.03
C PRO A 53 -6.46 4.25 -14.26
N VAL A 54 -7.76 4.29 -14.53
CA VAL A 54 -8.69 4.68 -13.47
C VAL A 54 -8.89 3.39 -12.69
N SER A 55 -8.68 3.42 -11.38
CA SER A 55 -9.23 2.39 -10.50
C SER A 55 -10.75 2.54 -10.57
N TYR A 56 -11.41 1.94 -11.56
CA TYR A 56 -12.81 2.30 -11.89
C TYR A 56 -13.74 2.03 -10.70
N SER A 57 -13.47 0.98 -9.91
CA SER A 57 -14.20 0.72 -8.67
C SER A 57 -14.14 1.86 -7.65
N THR A 58 -13.17 2.77 -7.69
CA THR A 58 -13.05 3.95 -6.80
C THR A 58 -13.14 5.30 -7.52
N GLY A 59 -12.98 5.31 -8.84
CA GLY A 59 -12.92 6.52 -9.66
C GLY A 59 -11.65 7.37 -9.50
N ILE A 60 -10.55 6.81 -8.96
CA ILE A 60 -9.27 7.53 -8.83
C ILE A 60 -8.39 7.24 -10.06
N PRO A 61 -7.90 8.26 -10.80
CA PRO A 61 -6.90 8.12 -11.85
C PRO A 61 -5.47 8.14 -11.26
N GLU A 62 -4.55 7.43 -11.90
CA GLU A 62 -3.26 7.07 -11.27
C GLU A 62 -2.02 7.80 -11.88
N ILE A 63 -1.56 8.81 -11.15
CA ILE A 63 -0.76 10.01 -11.48
C ILE A 63 0.62 9.97 -12.18
N SER A 64 0.94 9.08 -13.13
CA SER A 64 2.35 8.83 -13.54
C SER A 64 3.05 9.94 -14.38
N VAL A 65 4.33 10.25 -14.17
CA VAL A 65 5.16 11.01 -15.13
C VAL A 65 6.56 10.38 -15.22
N PRO A 66 6.93 9.70 -16.33
CA PRO A 66 8.22 9.03 -16.45
C PRO A 66 9.38 10.04 -16.54
N LEU A 67 10.51 9.73 -15.90
CA LEU A 67 11.72 10.55 -15.94
C LEU A 67 12.90 9.83 -16.60
N TYR A 68 13.13 8.56 -16.24
CA TYR A 68 14.19 7.71 -16.78
C TYR A 68 13.92 6.24 -16.43
N THR A 69 14.57 5.29 -17.10
CA THR A 69 14.55 3.86 -16.70
C THR A 69 15.97 3.32 -16.64
N VAL A 70 16.43 2.95 -15.45
CA VAL A 70 17.71 2.25 -15.27
C VAL A 70 17.53 0.81 -15.74
N LYS A 71 18.19 0.44 -16.83
CA LYS A 71 18.07 -0.88 -17.46
C LYS A 71 19.40 -1.63 -17.41
N LEU A 72 19.39 -2.80 -16.77
CA LEU A 72 20.50 -3.76 -16.73
C LEU A 72 20.13 -5.00 -17.58
N ARG A 73 20.84 -6.13 -17.42
CA ARG A 73 20.59 -7.37 -18.18
C ARG A 73 19.32 -8.09 -17.72
N GLU A 74 19.10 -8.14 -16.42
CA GLU A 74 17.99 -8.82 -15.75
C GLU A 74 17.10 -7.83 -14.99
N LEU A 75 17.68 -6.81 -14.38
CA LEU A 75 16.93 -5.78 -13.64
C LEU A 75 16.52 -4.59 -14.51
N SER A 76 15.31 -4.07 -14.27
CA SER A 76 14.82 -2.80 -14.82
C SER A 76 14.13 -1.99 -13.74
N LEU A 77 14.61 -0.76 -13.50
CA LEU A 77 14.11 0.16 -12.48
C LEU A 77 13.60 1.44 -13.15
N PRO A 78 12.28 1.59 -13.37
CA PRO A 78 11.70 2.84 -13.84
C PRO A 78 11.75 3.90 -12.73
N LEU A 79 12.09 5.14 -13.12
CA LEU A 79 12.09 6.33 -12.28
C LEU A 79 11.01 7.28 -12.80
N SER A 80 10.03 7.61 -11.96
CA SER A 80 8.91 8.48 -12.31
C SER A 80 8.48 9.37 -11.15
N LEU A 81 7.66 10.37 -11.45
CA LEU A 81 6.80 10.99 -10.45
C LEU A 81 5.42 10.30 -10.45
N SER A 82 4.77 10.30 -9.29
CA SER A 82 3.38 9.86 -9.12
C SER A 82 2.58 10.95 -8.40
N TYR A 83 1.35 11.21 -8.83
CA TYR A 83 0.41 12.11 -8.17
C TYR A 83 -0.88 11.38 -7.73
N HIS A 84 -1.35 11.68 -6.52
CA HIS A 84 -2.57 11.07 -5.98
C HIS A 84 -3.81 11.95 -6.21
N ALA A 85 -4.75 11.47 -7.02
CA ALA A 85 -5.88 12.25 -7.53
C ALA A 85 -7.22 12.11 -6.77
N GLY A 86 -7.23 11.55 -5.56
CA GLY A 86 -8.44 11.47 -4.71
C GLY A 86 -8.78 12.75 -3.93
N GLY A 87 -8.18 13.89 -4.26
CA GLY A 87 -8.29 15.16 -3.54
C GLY A 87 -7.20 15.37 -2.49
N ILE A 88 -7.07 16.62 -2.01
CA ILE A 88 -6.07 17.05 -1.02
C ILE A 88 -6.77 17.31 0.32
N LYS A 89 -6.28 16.70 1.40
CA LYS A 89 -6.78 16.94 2.76
C LYS A 89 -6.18 18.23 3.35
N VAL A 90 -6.91 18.82 4.29
CA VAL A 90 -6.46 20.00 5.06
C VAL A 90 -5.20 19.67 5.86
N GLU A 91 -5.09 18.43 6.32
CA GLU A 91 -3.97 17.92 7.09
C GLU A 91 -2.92 17.18 6.21
N ASP A 92 -2.90 17.38 4.88
CA ASP A 92 -1.80 16.88 4.03
C ASP A 92 -0.61 17.84 4.02
N VAL A 93 0.60 17.29 4.17
CA VAL A 93 1.88 18.04 4.16
C VAL A 93 2.64 17.73 2.88
N SER A 94 3.23 18.75 2.25
CA SER A 94 4.03 18.57 1.03
C SER A 94 5.32 17.78 1.28
N GLY A 95 5.56 16.75 0.48
CA GLY A 95 6.85 16.06 0.43
C GLY A 95 7.91 16.89 -0.30
N ASN A 96 9.12 16.34 -0.45
CA ASN A 96 10.24 17.00 -1.11
C ASN A 96 10.01 17.40 -2.59
N THR A 97 9.05 16.79 -3.28
CA THR A 97 8.70 17.08 -4.67
C THR A 97 7.63 18.17 -4.77
N GLY A 98 6.55 18.04 -3.98
CA GLY A 98 5.45 18.99 -3.84
C GLY A 98 4.24 18.33 -3.16
N LEU A 99 3.16 19.09 -2.93
CA LEU A 99 1.90 18.53 -2.41
C LEU A 99 1.27 17.56 -3.42
N GLY A 100 0.84 16.40 -2.94
CA GLY A 100 0.20 15.35 -3.75
C GLY A 100 1.15 14.59 -4.71
N TRP A 101 2.41 15.00 -4.86
CA TRP A 101 3.41 14.37 -5.71
C TRP A 101 4.43 13.56 -4.89
N SER A 102 4.85 12.41 -5.41
CA SER A 102 5.91 11.56 -4.84
C SER A 102 6.88 11.11 -5.93
N LEU A 103 8.17 10.96 -5.57
CA LEU A 103 9.18 10.36 -6.45
C LEU A 103 9.14 8.83 -6.30
N VAL A 104 8.85 8.13 -7.41
CA VAL A 104 8.96 6.68 -7.51
C VAL A 104 10.35 6.33 -8.04
N ALA A 105 11.28 6.05 -7.12
CA ALA A 105 12.69 5.79 -7.43
C ALA A 105 13.36 4.78 -6.49
N GLY A 106 12.59 4.05 -5.68
CA GLY A 106 13.10 3.14 -4.66
C GLY A 106 11.98 2.37 -3.97
N GLY A 107 12.19 1.98 -2.72
CA GLY A 107 11.18 1.30 -1.90
C GLY A 107 11.34 1.65 -0.42
N VAL A 108 10.28 1.46 0.37
CA VAL A 108 10.29 1.62 1.82
C VAL A 108 9.38 0.60 2.48
N ILE A 109 9.78 0.12 3.67
CA ILE A 109 8.85 -0.46 4.63
C ILE A 109 8.56 0.62 5.66
N SER A 110 7.30 1.00 5.81
CA SER A 110 6.83 1.95 6.81
C SER A 110 6.05 1.22 7.90
N ARG A 111 6.22 1.65 9.15
CA ARG A 111 5.47 1.17 10.31
C ARG A 111 4.47 2.20 10.73
N VAL A 112 3.27 1.72 11.00
CA VAL A 112 2.18 2.46 11.61
C VAL A 112 1.97 1.87 13.00
N VAL A 113 2.35 2.64 14.02
CA VAL A 113 2.25 2.22 15.43
C VAL A 113 0.80 2.27 15.89
N ASN A 114 0.36 1.24 16.61
CA ASN A 114 -0.96 1.07 17.17
C ASN A 114 -0.87 1.11 18.71
N ASN A 115 -1.21 2.26 19.31
CA ASN A 115 -1.03 2.57 20.74
C ASN A 115 0.42 2.75 21.20
N GLN A 116 1.21 1.67 21.36
CA GLN A 116 2.63 1.72 21.69
C GLN A 116 3.43 0.79 20.76
N PRO A 117 4.73 1.04 20.55
CA PRO A 117 5.53 0.18 19.67
C PRO A 117 5.71 -1.22 20.27
N ASP A 118 5.21 -2.23 19.56
CA ASP A 118 5.22 -3.64 19.98
C ASP A 118 6.62 -4.20 20.31
N ASP A 119 7.68 -3.68 19.68
CA ASP A 119 9.09 -4.00 19.94
C ASP A 119 9.74 -3.31 21.16
N THR A 120 9.03 -2.40 21.84
CA THR A 120 9.58 -1.60 22.96
C THR A 120 9.05 -1.94 24.34
N ARG A 121 7.84 -2.51 24.44
CA ARG A 121 7.22 -2.97 25.70
C ARG A 121 7.04 -4.50 25.67
N SER A 122 6.58 -5.09 26.77
CA SER A 122 6.21 -6.51 26.77
C SER A 122 4.92 -6.72 25.99
N PHE A 123 5.03 -7.32 24.81
CA PHE A 123 3.91 -7.74 23.98
C PHE A 123 3.31 -9.06 24.51
N ASP A 124 2.01 -9.08 24.78
CA ASP A 124 1.28 -10.21 25.39
C ASP A 124 -0.19 -10.16 24.95
N LEU A 125 -0.48 -10.58 23.71
CA LEU A 125 -1.84 -10.68 23.18
C LEU A 125 -2.53 -11.96 23.66
N ARG A 126 -3.79 -11.84 24.10
CA ARG A 126 -4.62 -12.93 24.64
C ARG A 126 -6.05 -12.80 24.15
N ASP A 127 -6.70 -13.93 23.91
CA ASP A 127 -8.12 -14.02 23.56
C ASP A 127 -9.03 -13.71 24.76
N GLN A 128 -10.22 -13.17 24.50
CA GLN A 128 -11.21 -12.80 25.51
C GLN A 128 -11.61 -13.99 26.39
N ILE A 129 -11.74 -15.19 25.81
CA ILE A 129 -12.20 -16.40 26.49
C ILE A 129 -11.17 -16.85 27.55
N SER A 130 -9.87 -16.80 27.25
CA SER A 130 -8.82 -17.15 28.22
C SER A 130 -8.77 -16.19 29.39
N ILE A 131 -8.97 -14.88 29.15
CA ILE A 131 -9.03 -13.84 30.19
C ILE A 131 -10.22 -14.07 31.13
N ILE A 132 -11.41 -14.37 30.58
CA ILE A 132 -12.61 -14.70 31.36
C ILE A 132 -12.38 -15.95 32.21
N ASN A 133 -11.91 -17.04 31.60
CA ASN A 133 -11.74 -18.33 32.28
C ASN A 133 -10.69 -18.28 33.41
N ARG A 134 -9.69 -17.39 33.30
CA ARG A 134 -8.62 -17.22 34.29
C ARG A 134 -8.81 -16.02 35.23
N GLN A 135 -9.85 -15.21 35.02
CA GLN A 135 -10.19 -14.00 35.81
C GLN A 135 -9.05 -12.96 35.88
N GLU A 136 -8.32 -12.76 34.78
CA GLU A 136 -7.06 -11.98 34.71
C GLU A 136 -7.25 -10.45 34.66
N HIS A 137 -8.01 -9.89 35.60
CA HIS A 137 -8.22 -8.44 35.75
C HIS A 137 -6.91 -7.65 35.92
N THR A 138 -5.87 -8.24 36.51
CA THR A 138 -4.52 -7.65 36.57
C THR A 138 -3.91 -7.44 35.18
N TYR A 139 -4.14 -8.36 34.24
CA TYR A 139 -3.66 -8.22 32.86
C TYR A 139 -4.42 -7.11 32.12
N LEU A 140 -5.76 -7.05 32.25
CA LEU A 140 -6.58 -5.98 31.68
C LEU A 140 -6.14 -4.59 32.18
N LYS A 141 -5.82 -4.48 33.47
CA LYS A 141 -5.23 -3.27 34.07
C LYS A 141 -3.86 -2.92 33.47
N GLN A 142 -3.00 -3.91 33.20
CA GLN A 142 -1.71 -3.68 32.53
C GLN A 142 -1.88 -3.18 31.09
N VAL A 143 -2.83 -3.73 30.33
CA VAL A 143 -3.15 -3.27 28.97
C VAL A 143 -3.72 -1.85 28.97
N LEU A 144 -4.70 -1.57 29.85
CA LEU A 144 -5.33 -0.24 29.98
C LEU A 144 -4.30 0.86 30.32
N ARG A 145 -3.26 0.52 31.08
CA ARG A 145 -2.15 1.42 31.45
C ARG A 145 -1.00 1.44 30.44
N HIS A 146 -1.09 0.67 29.35
CA HIS A 146 0.00 0.42 28.41
C HIS A 146 1.27 -0.16 29.07
N GLU A 147 1.18 -0.79 30.24
CA GLU A 147 2.28 -1.55 30.85
C GLU A 147 2.60 -2.82 30.05
N LYS A 148 1.59 -3.37 29.36
CA LYS A 148 1.69 -4.39 28.32
C LYS A 148 1.08 -3.87 27.02
N GLU A 149 1.64 -4.30 25.89
CA GLU A 149 1.00 -4.08 24.59
C GLU A 149 0.24 -5.33 24.13
N ALA A 150 -0.94 -5.10 23.58
CA ALA A 150 -1.90 -6.12 23.14
C ALA A 150 -2.60 -5.71 21.83
N GLY A 151 -1.94 -4.87 21.01
CA GLY A 151 -2.29 -4.63 19.61
C GLY A 151 -1.02 -4.66 18.76
N TYR A 152 -1.03 -5.37 17.64
CA TYR A 152 0.11 -5.41 16.73
C TYR A 152 0.27 -4.09 15.97
N ASP A 153 1.52 -3.73 15.66
CA ASP A 153 1.81 -2.68 14.70
C ASP A 153 1.65 -3.18 13.26
N ARG A 154 1.26 -2.26 12.37
CA ARG A 154 1.03 -2.52 10.95
C ARG A 154 2.21 -2.02 10.13
N TYR A 155 2.84 -2.93 9.39
CA TYR A 155 3.96 -2.61 8.51
C TYR A 155 3.48 -2.62 7.05
N TYR A 156 3.70 -1.56 6.29
CA TYR A 156 3.39 -1.46 4.86
C TYR A 156 4.69 -1.42 4.05
N TYR A 157 4.80 -2.23 3.00
CA TYR A 157 5.98 -2.28 2.15
C TYR A 157 5.69 -1.90 0.70
N ASN A 158 6.68 -1.31 0.04
CA ASN A 158 6.72 -1.19 -1.41
C ASN A 158 8.15 -1.36 -1.94
N PHE A 159 8.25 -1.82 -3.17
CA PHE A 159 9.46 -1.89 -3.98
C PHE A 159 9.06 -1.94 -5.48
N PRO A 160 10.01 -1.81 -6.42
CA PRO A 160 9.70 -1.92 -7.85
C PRO A 160 8.97 -3.23 -8.19
N GLY A 161 7.71 -3.13 -8.62
CA GLY A 161 6.88 -4.29 -8.98
C GLY A 161 6.13 -4.98 -7.83
N GLY A 162 6.20 -4.50 -6.58
CA GLY A 162 5.49 -5.13 -5.47
C GLY A 162 5.18 -4.19 -4.30
N SER A 163 4.02 -4.40 -3.66
CA SER A 163 3.62 -3.72 -2.43
C SER A 163 2.65 -4.58 -1.62
N GLY A 164 2.57 -4.34 -0.32
CA GLY A 164 1.71 -5.10 0.59
C GLY A 164 1.79 -4.58 2.02
N SER A 165 1.25 -5.36 2.98
CA SER A 165 1.42 -5.10 4.40
C SER A 165 1.68 -6.40 5.17
N PHE A 166 2.14 -6.29 6.42
CA PHE A 166 2.30 -7.42 7.33
C PHE A 166 2.20 -6.99 8.80
N ILE A 167 2.13 -7.99 9.67
CA ILE A 167 2.38 -7.92 11.11
C ILE A 167 3.68 -8.66 11.41
N TYR A 168 4.44 -8.16 12.40
CA TYR A 168 5.62 -8.82 12.93
C TYR A 168 5.38 -9.19 14.40
N ASP A 169 5.34 -10.49 14.70
CA ASP A 169 5.34 -10.97 16.08
C ASP A 169 6.77 -10.95 16.63
N VAL A 170 7.04 -9.98 17.50
CA VAL A 170 8.35 -9.77 18.13
C VAL A 170 8.79 -10.93 19.04
N ASN A 171 7.85 -11.71 19.59
CA ASN A 171 8.10 -12.82 20.50
C ASN A 171 8.47 -14.10 19.73
N THR A 172 7.68 -14.47 18.72
CA THR A 172 7.93 -15.68 17.92
C THR A 172 8.84 -15.44 16.71
N LYS A 173 9.08 -14.15 16.37
CA LYS A 173 9.76 -13.67 15.17
C LYS A 173 9.06 -14.03 13.85
N GLN A 174 7.77 -14.35 13.90
CA GLN A 174 6.97 -14.66 12.71
C GLN A 174 6.50 -13.39 12.00
N ILE A 175 6.43 -13.46 10.67
CA ILE A 175 5.79 -12.44 9.83
C ILE A 175 4.46 -12.99 9.33
N THR A 176 3.40 -12.19 9.44
CA THR A 176 2.08 -12.50 8.88
C THR A 176 1.71 -11.46 7.82
N GLU A 177 1.84 -11.83 6.54
CA GLU A 177 1.51 -10.96 5.40
C GLU A 177 0.01 -10.79 5.19
N ILE A 178 -0.41 -9.55 4.92
CA ILE A 178 -1.80 -9.08 4.83
C ILE A 178 -1.91 -8.11 3.63
N PRO A 179 -2.49 -8.52 2.49
CA PRO A 179 -2.90 -9.89 2.16
C PRO A 179 -1.70 -10.86 2.16
N VAL A 180 -1.96 -12.15 2.30
CA VAL A 180 -0.91 -13.15 2.12
C VAL A 180 -0.41 -13.09 0.67
N THR A 181 0.91 -13.05 0.49
CA THR A 181 1.54 -13.00 -0.84
C THR A 181 2.48 -14.19 -1.04
N ASP A 182 3.01 -14.34 -2.26
CA ASP A 182 4.02 -15.36 -2.56
C ASP A 182 5.46 -14.85 -2.28
N ASN A 183 5.61 -13.64 -1.71
CA ASN A 183 6.88 -13.11 -1.26
C ASN A 183 7.38 -13.86 -0.01
N LYS A 184 8.68 -13.70 0.28
CA LYS A 184 9.29 -14.14 1.54
C LYS A 184 9.87 -12.94 2.27
N ILE A 185 9.25 -12.54 3.37
CA ILE A 185 9.74 -11.48 4.25
C ILE A 185 10.59 -12.08 5.38
N GLU A 186 11.82 -11.59 5.51
CA GLU A 186 12.82 -12.06 6.48
C GLU A 186 13.29 -10.89 7.36
N VAL A 187 13.40 -11.15 8.66
CA VAL A 187 13.86 -10.15 9.65
C VAL A 187 15.36 -10.30 9.88
N LEU A 188 16.11 -9.25 9.58
CA LEU A 188 17.57 -9.17 9.73
C LEU A 188 17.90 -8.55 11.08
N SER A 189 18.51 -9.31 12.01
CA SER A 189 18.84 -8.79 13.34
C SER A 189 19.99 -7.76 13.30
N VAL A 190 19.83 -6.66 14.04
CA VAL A 190 20.82 -5.55 14.14
C VAL A 190 21.32 -5.45 15.59
N PRO A 191 22.58 -5.85 15.90
CA PRO A 191 23.07 -5.92 17.27
C PRO A 191 23.25 -4.58 18.00
N SER A 192 23.31 -3.46 17.27
CA SER A 192 23.46 -2.11 17.83
C SER A 192 22.69 -1.11 16.99
N ALA A 193 21.43 -0.91 17.36
CA ALA A 193 20.54 0.11 16.82
C ALA A 193 19.94 0.92 17.98
N VAL A 194 19.68 2.21 17.74
CA VAL A 194 19.24 3.15 18.78
C VAL A 194 17.79 2.92 19.19
N TYR A 195 16.93 2.48 18.25
CA TYR A 195 15.48 2.40 18.46
C TYR A 195 14.89 1.01 18.15
N SER A 196 15.03 0.46 16.93
CA SER A 196 14.61 -0.93 16.63
C SER A 196 15.77 -1.83 16.22
N LYS A 197 15.81 -3.05 16.77
CA LYS A 197 16.94 -4.00 16.67
C LYS A 197 16.87 -4.90 15.42
N PHE A 198 16.18 -4.46 14.37
CA PHE A 198 15.97 -5.24 13.17
C PHE A 198 15.88 -4.37 11.91
N ASN A 199 16.21 -5.00 10.80
CA ASN A 199 16.03 -4.57 9.42
C ASN A 199 15.23 -5.65 8.69
N PHE A 200 14.86 -5.43 7.43
CA PHE A 200 14.08 -6.40 6.65
C PHE A 200 14.75 -6.77 5.32
N LYS A 201 14.43 -7.97 4.84
CA LYS A 201 14.67 -8.43 3.47
C LYS A 201 13.38 -9.01 2.92
N ILE A 202 13.00 -8.62 1.71
CA ILE A 202 11.90 -9.25 0.97
C ILE A 202 12.51 -9.99 -0.22
N THR A 203 12.08 -11.22 -0.48
CA THR A 203 12.45 -11.99 -1.66
C THR A 203 11.20 -12.30 -2.47
N THR A 204 11.16 -11.91 -3.74
CA THR A 204 10.04 -12.19 -4.65
C THR A 204 10.11 -13.62 -5.22
N PRO A 205 9.02 -14.16 -5.83
CA PRO A 205 8.98 -15.53 -6.37
C PRO A 205 9.97 -15.85 -7.51
N ASP A 206 10.59 -14.84 -8.11
CA ASP A 206 11.68 -14.94 -9.09
C ASP A 206 13.07 -15.08 -8.42
N GLY A 207 13.13 -14.99 -7.08
CA GLY A 207 14.33 -15.01 -6.27
C GLY A 207 15.04 -13.65 -6.15
N THR A 208 14.48 -12.56 -6.70
CA THR A 208 15.06 -11.21 -6.55
C THR A 208 14.92 -10.73 -5.10
N ALA A 209 16.02 -10.23 -4.53
CA ALA A 209 16.13 -9.87 -3.12
C ALA A 209 16.21 -8.35 -2.91
N TYR A 210 15.31 -7.82 -2.09
CA TYR A 210 15.16 -6.42 -1.72
C TYR A 210 15.54 -6.24 -0.25
N TYR A 211 16.57 -5.43 0.02
CA TYR A 211 17.12 -5.22 1.37
C TYR A 211 16.70 -3.85 1.89
N PHE A 212 16.09 -3.79 3.07
CA PHE A 212 15.62 -2.55 3.69
C PHE A 212 16.39 -2.31 4.99
N THR A 213 17.46 -1.50 4.92
CA THR A 213 18.47 -1.41 6.00
C THR A 213 18.87 0.00 6.44
N GLU A 214 18.41 1.05 5.76
CA GLU A 214 18.56 2.45 6.20
C GLU A 214 17.30 2.89 6.91
N THR A 215 17.40 3.48 8.10
CA THR A 215 16.23 3.70 8.98
C THR A 215 15.94 5.16 9.29
N GLU A 216 14.67 5.45 9.55
CA GLU A 216 14.16 6.67 10.17
C GLU A 216 13.39 6.34 11.45
N GLY A 217 13.41 7.27 12.40
CA GLY A 217 12.64 7.12 13.62
C GLY A 217 11.64 8.23 13.88
N ILE A 218 10.70 7.87 14.75
CA ILE A 218 9.55 8.66 15.13
C ILE A 218 9.48 8.75 16.65
N GLY A 219 9.14 9.93 17.14
CA GLY A 219 8.87 10.22 18.54
C GLY A 219 7.44 10.71 18.69
N LYS A 220 6.64 10.04 19.50
CA LYS A 220 5.28 10.50 19.84
C LYS A 220 5.33 11.14 21.22
N ARG A 221 4.93 12.42 21.30
CA ARG A 221 4.51 13.03 22.55
C ARG A 221 2.99 13.08 22.60
N ASN A 222 2.42 12.42 23.58
CA ASN A 222 0.99 12.40 23.80
C ASN A 222 0.57 13.64 24.61
N PRO A 223 -0.69 14.10 24.49
CA PRO A 223 -1.18 15.20 25.29
C PRO A 223 -1.03 14.86 26.78
N VAL A 224 -0.21 15.64 27.48
CA VAL A 224 -0.10 15.57 28.93
C VAL A 224 -1.38 16.18 29.49
N ALA A 225 -2.22 15.36 30.14
CA ALA A 225 -3.32 15.87 30.93
C ALA A 225 -2.76 16.87 31.95
N THR A 226 -3.23 18.12 31.91
CA THR A 226 -2.65 19.26 32.67
C THR A 226 -2.91 19.19 34.18
N SER A 227 -3.38 18.05 34.67
CA SER A 227 -3.75 17.79 36.04
C SER A 227 -3.25 16.41 36.47
N MET A 228 -2.17 16.40 37.25
CA MET A 228 -1.56 15.17 37.75
C MET A 228 -2.42 14.52 38.84
N THR A 229 -2.97 13.35 38.56
CA THR A 229 -3.18 12.33 39.61
C THR A 229 -1.90 11.48 39.72
N ASN A 230 -1.71 10.81 40.86
CA ASN A 230 -0.60 9.87 41.04
C ASN A 230 -0.80 8.54 40.25
N LEU A 231 -1.81 8.46 39.38
CA LEU A 231 -2.12 7.31 38.52
C LEU A 231 -1.68 7.53 37.05
N TYR A 232 -1.16 8.71 36.70
CA TYR A 232 -0.72 9.02 35.34
C TYR A 232 0.44 8.10 34.88
N VAL A 233 0.29 7.51 33.69
CA VAL A 233 1.34 6.74 33.02
C VAL A 233 1.83 7.51 31.79
N ASN A 234 3.14 7.73 31.71
CA ASN A 234 3.75 8.31 30.52
C ASN A 234 3.67 7.31 29.35
N THR A 235 3.11 7.76 28.24
CA THR A 235 2.90 6.98 27.01
C THR A 235 3.65 7.54 25.80
N ASP A 236 4.55 8.50 26.03
CA ASP A 236 5.50 8.96 25.03
C ASP A 236 6.44 7.80 24.64
N TYR A 237 6.80 7.74 23.36
CA TYR A 237 7.73 6.73 22.84
C TYR A 237 8.64 7.31 21.76
N ARG A 238 9.77 6.63 21.52
CA ARG A 238 10.60 6.78 20.34
C ARG A 238 10.91 5.40 19.76
N THR A 239 10.67 5.21 18.46
CA THR A 239 10.87 3.94 17.76
C THR A 239 11.29 4.16 16.30
N THR A 240 11.65 3.11 15.56
CA THR A 240 11.85 3.18 14.10
C THR A 240 10.51 3.16 13.38
N SER A 241 10.28 4.11 12.46
CA SER A 241 9.06 4.22 11.65
C SER A 241 9.23 3.81 10.20
N SER A 242 10.46 3.77 9.67
CA SER A 242 10.69 3.39 8.27
C SER A 242 12.05 2.74 8.04
N TRP A 243 12.09 1.80 7.10
CA TRP A 243 13.27 1.11 6.57
C TRP A 243 13.28 1.29 5.06
N TYR A 244 14.26 2.02 4.54
CA TYR A 244 14.42 2.28 3.11
C TYR A 244 15.15 1.13 2.41
N LEU A 245 14.73 0.85 1.18
CA LEU A 245 15.38 -0.07 0.25
C LEU A 245 16.81 0.42 -0.03
N THR A 246 17.82 -0.33 0.39
CA THR A 246 19.24 -0.02 0.20
C THR A 246 19.89 -0.84 -0.90
N LYS A 247 19.34 -2.02 -1.23
CA LYS A 247 19.89 -2.90 -2.28
C LYS A 247 18.81 -3.77 -2.92
N ILE A 248 18.88 -3.90 -4.24
CA ILE A 248 18.23 -4.97 -5.04
C ILE A 248 19.33 -5.88 -5.57
N GLU A 249 19.18 -7.20 -5.42
CA GLU A 249 20.13 -8.22 -5.89
C GLU A 249 19.38 -9.36 -6.59
N THR A 250 19.82 -9.77 -7.78
CA THR A 250 19.19 -10.89 -8.51
C THR A 250 19.45 -12.23 -7.84
N PHE A 251 18.58 -13.23 -8.07
CA PHE A 251 18.71 -14.57 -7.48
C PHE A 251 20.10 -15.22 -7.75
N ASN A 252 20.67 -14.95 -8.92
CA ASN A 252 21.99 -15.45 -9.35
C ASN A 252 23.18 -14.57 -8.90
N LYS A 253 22.92 -13.43 -8.24
CA LYS A 253 23.91 -12.47 -7.72
C LYS A 253 24.86 -11.89 -8.78
N THR A 254 24.42 -11.85 -10.04
CA THR A 254 25.18 -11.26 -11.15
C THR A 254 24.94 -9.75 -11.30
N GLU A 255 23.78 -9.26 -10.86
CA GLU A 255 23.41 -7.84 -10.89
C GLU A 255 23.02 -7.30 -9.51
N THR A 256 23.26 -6.02 -9.29
CA THR A 256 22.94 -5.33 -8.05
C THR A 256 22.68 -3.85 -8.33
N ILE A 257 21.66 -3.29 -7.68
CA ILE A 257 21.36 -1.85 -7.64
C ILE A 257 21.39 -1.43 -6.17
N GLU A 258 22.17 -0.41 -5.83
CA GLU A 258 22.32 0.13 -4.48
C GLU A 258 21.70 1.53 -4.36
N PHE A 259 21.15 1.85 -3.21
CA PHE A 259 20.46 3.12 -2.93
C PHE A 259 21.11 3.80 -1.72
N VAL A 260 21.53 5.06 -1.89
CA VAL A 260 22.22 5.84 -0.87
C VAL A 260 21.34 6.98 -0.41
N TYR A 261 21.14 7.10 0.89
CA TYR A 261 20.28 8.11 1.50
C TYR A 261 21.09 9.15 2.28
N ARG A 262 20.62 10.39 2.28
CA ARG A 262 21.20 11.50 3.05
C ARG A 262 20.26 11.91 4.18
N ASN A 263 20.76 11.98 5.40
CA ASN A 263 20.06 12.58 6.53
C ASN A 263 19.88 14.09 6.28
N VAL A 264 18.65 14.59 6.42
CA VAL A 264 18.27 16.00 6.23
C VAL A 264 17.73 16.65 7.51
N GLY A 265 17.89 15.99 8.65
CA GLY A 265 17.65 16.52 9.98
C GLY A 265 16.39 15.96 10.64
N GLN A 266 15.68 16.84 11.34
CA GLN A 266 14.46 16.53 12.07
C GLN A 266 13.31 17.43 11.59
N TRP A 267 12.09 16.94 11.70
CA TRP A 267 10.87 17.70 11.47
C TRP A 267 9.85 17.34 12.54
N SER A 268 8.88 18.21 12.83
CA SER A 268 7.84 17.88 13.80
C SER A 268 6.51 18.51 13.42
N ARG A 269 5.43 17.85 13.82
CA ARG A 269 4.07 18.25 13.54
C ARG A 269 3.21 18.11 14.79
N SER A 270 2.43 19.14 15.09
CA SER A 270 1.44 19.10 16.17
C SER A 270 0.02 19.01 15.61
N LEU A 271 -0.74 18.05 16.12
CA LEU A 271 -2.18 17.87 15.86
C LEU A 271 -2.94 18.25 17.15
N PRO A 272 -3.91 19.19 17.08
CA PRO A 272 -4.78 19.49 18.21
C PRO A 272 -5.75 18.33 18.43
N VAL A 273 -5.90 17.89 19.68
CA VAL A 273 -6.93 16.92 20.05
C VAL A 273 -8.19 17.69 20.42
N ASN A 274 -9.15 17.73 19.50
CA ASN A 274 -10.42 18.41 19.71
C ASN A 274 -11.39 17.49 20.42
N THR A 275 -11.91 17.93 21.57
CA THR A 275 -12.92 17.23 22.36
C THR A 275 -13.98 18.24 22.82
N ILE A 276 -15.21 17.79 23.02
CA ILE A 276 -16.23 18.53 23.77
C ILE A 276 -16.60 17.67 24.98
N SER A 277 -16.52 18.25 26.17
CA SER A 277 -16.76 17.53 27.42
C SER A 277 -17.94 18.12 28.19
N GLY A 278 -18.77 17.24 28.73
CA GLY A 278 -19.82 17.58 29.69
C GLY A 278 -19.57 16.84 30.99
N SER A 279 -19.67 17.55 32.12
CA SER A 279 -19.49 16.97 33.45
C SER A 279 -20.72 17.15 34.32
N ALA A 280 -21.06 16.11 35.07
CA ALA A 280 -22.09 16.13 36.10
C ALA A 280 -21.49 15.73 37.45
N SER A 281 -21.83 16.47 38.51
CA SER A 281 -21.41 16.15 39.89
C SER A 281 -22.60 16.19 40.84
N ALA A 282 -22.67 15.22 41.76
CA ALA A 282 -23.68 15.16 42.82
C ALA A 282 -23.20 14.31 44.00
N ALA A 283 -23.89 14.40 45.13
CA ALA A 283 -23.86 13.32 46.10
C ALA A 283 -24.68 12.13 45.57
N LEU A 284 -24.30 10.92 45.99
CA LEU A 284 -24.92 9.67 45.56
C LEU A 284 -26.44 9.68 45.84
N GLY A 285 -27.26 9.66 44.78
CA GLY A 285 -28.73 9.72 44.89
C GLY A 285 -29.37 11.12 44.78
N ASP A 286 -28.60 12.20 44.68
CA ASP A 286 -29.14 13.54 44.40
C ASP A 286 -29.20 13.85 42.88
N VAL A 287 -29.94 14.90 42.53
CA VAL A 287 -30.03 15.44 41.16
C VAL A 287 -28.72 16.15 40.79
N PRO A 288 -28.08 15.82 39.65
CA PRO A 288 -26.83 16.42 39.26
C PRO A 288 -27.01 17.86 38.76
N VAL A 289 -26.04 18.71 39.12
CA VAL A 289 -25.78 19.97 38.40
C VAL A 289 -24.72 19.65 37.35
N GLY A 290 -24.99 20.03 36.10
CA GLY A 290 -24.11 19.73 34.97
C GLY A 290 -23.69 20.99 34.22
N ASP A 291 -22.39 21.13 34.02
CA ASP A 291 -21.78 22.17 33.18
C ASP A 291 -21.29 21.53 31.87
N TYR A 292 -21.53 22.22 30.75
CA TYR A 292 -21.03 21.84 29.42
C TYR A 292 -19.98 22.86 28.99
N SER A 293 -18.72 22.44 28.84
CA SER A 293 -17.63 23.30 28.36
C SER A 293 -16.98 22.73 27.09
N PRO A 294 -16.88 23.50 26.00
CA PRO A 294 -16.12 23.12 24.83
C PRO A 294 -14.62 23.35 25.07
N ASP A 295 -13.95 22.40 25.73
CA ASP A 295 -12.55 22.51 26.13
C ASP A 295 -11.58 21.87 25.12
N ILE A 296 -10.57 22.62 24.68
CA ILE A 296 -9.40 22.07 23.95
C ILE A 296 -8.47 21.44 24.99
N LEU A 297 -8.58 20.13 25.18
CA LEU A 297 -7.92 19.42 26.28
C LEU A 297 -6.45 19.06 26.04
N GLY A 298 -5.91 19.17 24.81
CA GLY A 298 -4.48 18.95 24.59
C GLY A 298 -3.97 19.00 23.14
N TRP A 299 -2.64 18.89 23.02
CA TRP A 299 -1.92 18.76 21.75
C TRP A 299 -1.17 17.43 21.72
N SER A 300 -1.29 16.67 20.63
CA SER A 300 -0.31 15.62 20.32
C SER A 300 0.76 16.18 19.39
N SER A 301 2.04 15.89 19.65
CA SER A 301 3.12 16.24 18.74
C SER A 301 3.89 15.00 18.31
N VAL A 302 4.05 14.83 17.00
CA VAL A 302 4.92 13.83 16.39
C VAL A 302 6.23 14.52 15.99
N GLU A 303 7.35 13.98 16.45
CA GLU A 303 8.71 14.38 16.11
C GLU A 303 9.31 13.30 15.21
N TYR A 304 9.85 13.68 14.07
CA TYR A 304 10.52 12.81 13.12
C TYR A 304 12.01 13.11 13.19
N PHE A 305 12.83 12.06 13.25
CA PHE A 305 14.27 12.20 13.38
C PHE A 305 15.03 11.26 12.46
N ASP A 306 16.24 11.69 12.13
CA ASP A 306 17.10 11.09 11.09
C ASP A 306 16.45 11.03 9.70
N CYS A 307 15.54 11.97 9.41
CA CYS A 307 14.78 12.04 8.16
C CYS A 307 15.71 11.94 6.95
N LYS A 308 15.38 11.06 6.00
CA LYS A 308 16.20 10.68 4.86
C LYS A 308 15.62 11.23 3.57
N VAL A 309 16.49 11.54 2.63
CA VAL A 309 16.12 11.65 1.22
C VAL A 309 17.05 10.78 0.39
N LEU A 310 16.52 10.18 -0.68
CA LEU A 310 17.35 9.47 -1.65
C LEU A 310 18.36 10.46 -2.26
N SER A 311 19.64 10.09 -2.28
CA SER A 311 20.73 10.94 -2.75
C SER A 311 21.44 10.37 -3.98
N GLU A 312 21.55 9.04 -4.06
CA GLU A 312 22.20 8.37 -5.19
C GLU A 312 21.59 6.96 -5.38
N ILE A 313 21.45 6.54 -6.64
CA ILE A 313 21.25 5.14 -7.03
C ILE A 313 22.51 4.71 -7.79
N ARG A 314 23.12 3.60 -7.41
CA ARG A 314 24.35 3.06 -8.05
C ARG A 314 24.05 1.71 -8.67
N TYR A 315 24.63 1.45 -9.84
CA TYR A 315 24.49 0.18 -10.55
C TYR A 315 25.74 -0.11 -11.38
N LYS A 316 25.87 -1.34 -11.87
CA LYS A 316 27.01 -1.74 -12.73
C LYS A 316 27.05 -0.84 -13.97
N GLY A 317 28.07 0.01 -14.07
CA GLY A 317 28.31 0.91 -15.19
C GLY A 317 27.73 2.33 -15.07
N GLY A 318 26.97 2.69 -14.03
CA GLY A 318 26.39 4.04 -13.94
C GLY A 318 25.78 4.40 -12.60
N LYS A 319 25.20 5.61 -12.52
CA LYS A 319 24.51 6.11 -11.33
C LYS A 319 23.49 7.19 -11.64
N VAL A 320 22.52 7.38 -10.75
CA VAL A 320 21.62 8.54 -10.73
C VAL A 320 21.83 9.32 -9.43
N VAL A 321 21.93 10.65 -9.50
CA VAL A 321 22.19 11.54 -8.35
C VAL A 321 21.01 12.48 -8.15
N PHE A 322 20.57 12.68 -6.91
CA PHE A 322 19.41 13.48 -6.55
C PHE A 322 19.78 14.69 -5.68
N THR A 323 19.77 15.89 -6.27
CA THR A 323 20.13 17.13 -5.59
C THR A 323 18.93 17.71 -4.83
N HIS A 324 19.13 17.95 -3.54
CA HIS A 324 18.10 18.42 -2.61
C HIS A 324 18.51 19.73 -1.92
N MET A 325 17.69 20.78 -2.12
CA MET A 325 17.89 22.14 -1.58
C MET A 325 17.15 22.34 -0.25
N GLN A 326 17.72 23.15 0.65
CA GLN A 326 17.16 23.45 1.98
C GLN A 326 16.59 24.89 2.10
N ASP A 327 15.77 25.29 1.14
CA ASP A 327 15.21 26.64 0.97
C ASP A 327 13.67 26.70 1.11
N ARG A 328 13.05 25.65 1.67
CA ARG A 328 11.60 25.55 1.88
C ARG A 328 11.11 26.47 3.01
N THR A 329 10.11 27.31 2.73
CA THR A 329 9.47 28.18 3.74
C THR A 329 8.35 27.48 4.51
N ASP A 330 7.73 26.46 3.93
CA ASP A 330 6.53 25.77 4.44
C ASP A 330 6.76 24.82 5.62
N ASN A 331 5.71 24.42 6.33
CA ASN A 331 5.76 23.63 7.56
C ASN A 331 6.03 22.11 7.34
N GLY A 332 6.84 21.76 6.34
CA GLY A 332 7.24 20.38 6.02
C GLY A 332 8.73 20.10 6.26
N LEU A 333 9.18 18.91 5.86
CA LEU A 333 10.59 18.54 5.85
C LEU A 333 11.37 19.52 4.95
N LYS A 334 12.38 20.20 5.49
CA LYS A 334 12.97 21.39 4.84
C LYS A 334 13.79 21.14 3.56
N ALA A 335 13.87 19.90 3.09
CA ALA A 335 14.49 19.56 1.80
C ALA A 335 13.45 19.54 0.66
N ARG A 336 13.77 20.13 -0.50
CA ARG A 336 13.06 19.89 -1.78
C ARG A 336 13.99 19.25 -2.81
N LEU A 337 13.46 18.31 -3.60
CA LEU A 337 14.15 17.75 -4.76
C LEU A 337 14.20 18.82 -5.86
N SER A 338 15.40 19.22 -6.27
CA SER A 338 15.60 20.27 -7.27
C SER A 338 16.10 19.75 -8.62
N ARG A 339 16.88 18.66 -8.61
CA ARG A 339 17.50 18.10 -9.82
C ARG A 339 17.78 16.60 -9.66
N MET A 340 17.63 15.85 -10.76
CA MET A 340 18.04 14.45 -10.90
C MET A 340 19.03 14.35 -12.06
N ASP A 341 20.22 13.80 -11.85
CA ASP A 341 21.29 13.67 -12.86
C ASP A 341 21.61 12.20 -13.13
N VAL A 342 21.61 11.78 -14.41
CA VAL A 342 21.85 10.39 -14.84
C VAL A 342 23.23 10.28 -15.49
N TYR A 343 24.07 9.37 -14.99
CA TYR A 343 25.46 9.17 -15.43
C TYR A 343 25.69 7.75 -15.97
N ALA A 344 26.39 7.69 -17.11
CA ALA A 344 27.07 6.49 -17.60
C ALA A 344 28.55 6.60 -17.21
N GLY A 345 29.01 5.78 -16.27
CA GLY A 345 30.31 5.95 -15.62
C GLY A 345 30.42 7.33 -14.95
N THR A 346 31.28 8.18 -15.48
CA THR A 346 31.46 9.59 -15.06
C THR A 346 30.77 10.60 -15.98
N VAL A 347 30.21 10.17 -17.11
CA VAL A 347 29.65 11.04 -18.16
C VAL A 347 28.16 11.28 -17.88
N LEU A 348 27.76 12.56 -17.77
CA LEU A 348 26.36 12.96 -17.68
C LEU A 348 25.65 12.64 -19.01
N ARG A 349 24.51 11.95 -18.94
CA ARG A 349 23.69 11.58 -20.10
C ARG A 349 22.42 12.40 -20.22
N GLN A 350 21.76 12.62 -19.10
CA GLN A 350 20.44 13.22 -19.04
C GLN A 350 20.25 13.83 -17.65
N TYR A 351 19.46 14.89 -17.53
CA TYR A 351 19.07 15.43 -16.22
C TYR A 351 17.66 16.01 -16.23
N ALA A 352 16.96 15.88 -15.10
CA ALA A 352 15.64 16.48 -14.88
C ALA A 352 15.73 17.61 -13.85
N VAL A 353 15.11 18.75 -14.14
CA VAL A 353 15.02 19.93 -13.27
C VAL A 353 13.58 20.12 -12.80
N PHE A 354 13.39 20.20 -11.49
CA PHE A 354 12.08 20.28 -10.85
C PHE A 354 11.72 21.74 -10.57
N GLN A 355 10.61 22.21 -11.12
CA GLN A 355 10.16 23.60 -11.03
C GLN A 355 9.34 23.81 -9.73
N ASN A 356 10.01 23.67 -8.58
CA ASN A 356 9.40 23.83 -7.25
C ASN A 356 10.08 24.92 -6.39
N GLN A 357 11.03 25.68 -6.95
CA GLN A 357 11.58 26.86 -6.25
C GLN A 357 10.54 27.99 -6.22
N ASN A 358 10.28 28.55 -5.03
CA ASN A 358 9.29 29.62 -4.81
C ASN A 358 7.87 29.31 -5.33
N SER A 359 7.54 28.03 -5.56
CA SER A 359 6.24 27.59 -6.04
C SER A 359 5.43 27.03 -4.87
N TYR A 360 4.46 27.82 -4.42
CA TYR A 360 3.62 27.53 -3.27
C TYR A 360 2.14 27.75 -3.62
N PHE A 361 1.24 27.04 -2.94
CA PHE A 361 -0.19 27.31 -2.96
C PHE A 361 -0.54 28.56 -2.14
N GLY A 362 -1.78 29.05 -2.25
CA GLY A 362 -2.30 30.21 -1.50
C GLY A 362 -2.27 30.08 0.03
N ASP A 363 -2.08 28.88 0.58
CA ASP A 363 -1.84 28.62 2.01
C ASP A 363 -0.35 28.42 2.38
N GLY A 364 0.56 28.54 1.41
CA GLY A 364 1.99 28.40 1.59
C GLY A 364 2.54 26.97 1.48
N ARG A 365 1.75 25.93 1.18
CA ARG A 365 2.28 24.57 0.95
C ARG A 365 3.08 24.45 -0.35
N LEU A 366 4.20 23.72 -0.33
CA LEU A 366 5.08 23.54 -1.51
C LEU A 366 4.34 22.84 -2.66
N ARG A 367 4.55 23.33 -3.89
CA ARG A 367 3.90 22.86 -5.13
C ARG A 367 4.91 22.63 -6.24
N LEU A 368 4.75 21.55 -7.00
CA LEU A 368 5.52 21.30 -8.22
C LEU A 368 4.83 21.99 -9.42
N ALA A 369 5.44 23.03 -10.00
CA ALA A 369 4.86 23.71 -11.18
C ALA A 369 5.16 22.99 -12.50
N GLY A 370 6.16 22.10 -12.52
CA GLY A 370 6.57 21.36 -13.70
C GLY A 370 7.90 20.64 -13.51
N VAL A 371 8.29 19.87 -14.53
CA VAL A 371 9.61 19.24 -14.69
C VAL A 371 10.08 19.49 -16.11
N THR A 372 11.36 19.75 -16.32
CA THR A 372 11.98 19.72 -17.66
C THR A 372 13.15 18.76 -17.65
N VAL A 373 13.16 17.85 -18.64
CA VAL A 373 14.15 16.82 -18.85
C VAL A 373 15.05 17.27 -19.99
N TYR A 374 16.35 17.18 -19.79
CA TYR A 374 17.37 17.67 -20.71
C TYR A 374 18.34 16.56 -21.12
N GLY A 375 18.80 16.62 -22.37
CA GLY A 375 19.92 15.83 -22.87
C GLY A 375 21.26 16.31 -22.31
N SER A 376 22.32 15.56 -22.60
CA SER A 376 23.70 15.84 -22.15
C SER A 376 24.29 17.17 -22.63
N ASP A 377 23.75 17.75 -23.70
CA ASP A 377 24.12 19.04 -24.28
C ASP A 377 23.27 20.23 -23.77
N GLY A 378 22.27 19.97 -22.94
CA GLY A 378 21.30 20.99 -22.48
C GLY A 378 20.11 21.22 -23.41
N SER A 379 19.95 20.44 -24.50
CA SER A 379 18.72 20.38 -25.27
C SER A 379 17.55 19.86 -24.42
N VAL A 380 16.31 20.29 -24.71
CA VAL A 380 15.12 19.78 -24.01
C VAL A 380 14.74 18.44 -24.62
N ALA A 381 14.85 17.38 -23.83
CA ALA A 381 14.40 16.04 -24.20
C ALA A 381 12.88 15.89 -24.03
N ASP A 382 12.36 16.43 -22.92
CA ASP A 382 10.94 16.39 -22.56
C ASP A 382 10.58 17.49 -21.54
N ARG A 383 9.29 17.83 -21.40
CA ARG A 383 8.80 18.83 -20.46
C ARG A 383 7.36 18.56 -20.04
N TYR A 384 7.11 18.72 -18.74
CA TYR A 384 5.81 18.63 -18.11
C TYR A 384 5.52 19.91 -17.33
N GLY A 385 4.37 20.54 -17.58
CA GLY A 385 3.85 21.66 -16.81
C GLY A 385 2.59 21.26 -16.05
N PHE A 386 2.45 21.67 -14.80
CA PHE A 386 1.34 21.28 -13.92
C PHE A 386 0.49 22.47 -13.52
N LYS A 387 -0.83 22.29 -13.61
CA LYS A 387 -1.83 23.25 -13.10
C LYS A 387 -2.84 22.55 -12.21
N TYR A 388 -3.31 23.28 -11.22
CA TYR A 388 -4.19 22.78 -10.16
C TYR A 388 -5.46 23.63 -10.05
N ILE A 389 -6.46 23.10 -9.33
CA ILE A 389 -7.69 23.82 -9.02
C ILE A 389 -7.41 24.82 -7.88
N ASP A 390 -7.89 26.05 -8.00
CA ASP A 390 -7.85 27.10 -6.97
C ASP A 390 -6.48 27.38 -6.34
N GLU A 391 -5.41 27.35 -7.15
CA GLU A 391 -4.00 27.53 -6.73
C GLU A 391 -3.73 28.70 -5.77
N SER A 392 -4.48 29.80 -5.91
CA SER A 392 -4.30 31.05 -5.16
C SER A 392 -5.15 31.19 -3.91
N VAL A 393 -6.11 30.30 -3.67
CA VAL A 393 -7.04 30.44 -2.53
C VAL A 393 -6.38 29.98 -1.24
N THR A 394 -6.43 30.79 -0.18
CA THR A 394 -5.87 30.42 1.14
C THR A 394 -6.84 29.56 1.94
N ILE A 395 -6.41 28.37 2.35
CA ILE A 395 -7.09 27.56 3.38
C ILE A 395 -6.80 28.17 4.74
N SER A 396 -7.77 28.94 5.26
CA SER A 396 -7.57 29.88 6.39
C SER A 396 -7.60 29.23 7.78
N SER A 397 -8.00 27.96 7.90
CA SER A 397 -8.05 27.25 9.19
C SER A 397 -7.97 25.75 8.98
N ARG A 398 -7.14 25.09 9.79
CA ARG A 398 -7.06 23.62 9.83
C ARG A 398 -8.36 22.95 10.33
N PHE A 399 -9.22 23.71 11.01
CA PHE A 399 -10.52 23.24 11.51
C PHE A 399 -11.64 23.32 10.47
N ALA A 400 -11.38 23.92 9.30
CA ALA A 400 -12.35 24.03 8.19
C ALA A 400 -12.31 22.75 7.33
N GLN A 401 -12.65 21.61 7.93
CA GLN A 401 -12.59 20.29 7.29
C GLN A 401 -13.86 19.45 7.54
N ASP A 402 -14.17 18.57 6.60
CA ASP A 402 -15.22 17.57 6.75
C ASP A 402 -14.78 16.40 7.65
N PHE A 403 -15.66 15.43 7.88
CA PHE A 403 -15.33 14.23 8.65
C PHE A 403 -14.07 13.50 8.14
N PHE A 404 -13.93 13.36 6.82
CA PHE A 404 -12.85 12.61 6.18
C PHE A 404 -11.55 13.42 6.02
N GLY A 405 -11.56 14.71 6.32
CA GLY A 405 -10.41 15.62 6.34
C GLY A 405 -10.25 16.51 5.09
N TYR A 406 -11.22 16.52 4.17
CA TYR A 406 -11.23 17.42 3.02
C TYR A 406 -11.65 18.83 3.45
N TYR A 407 -11.19 19.85 2.72
CA TYR A 407 -11.53 21.24 3.04
C TYR A 407 -13.02 21.51 2.83
N THR A 408 -13.61 22.34 3.70
CA THR A 408 -14.98 22.85 3.55
C THR A 408 -15.07 24.26 4.13
N ALA A 409 -15.58 25.21 3.36
CA ALA A 409 -15.76 26.59 3.82
C ALA A 409 -16.99 26.74 4.74
N SER A 410 -17.92 25.77 4.70
CA SER A 410 -19.13 25.73 5.50
C SER A 410 -18.82 25.38 6.96
N LYS A 411 -19.27 26.22 7.89
CA LYS A 411 -19.08 26.01 9.35
C LYS A 411 -20.39 25.73 10.10
N THR A 412 -21.50 25.53 9.39
CA THR A 412 -22.86 25.65 9.96
C THR A 412 -23.79 24.46 9.67
N GLN A 413 -23.36 23.48 8.87
CA GLN A 413 -24.15 22.27 8.58
C GLN A 413 -23.72 21.13 9.52
N ASN A 414 -24.67 20.22 9.85
CA ASN A 414 -24.49 19.13 10.80
C ASN A 414 -24.32 17.81 10.04
N LEU A 415 -23.20 17.12 10.28
CA LEU A 415 -22.83 15.80 9.74
C LEU A 415 -24.05 14.91 9.42
N THR A 416 -24.41 14.82 8.15
CA THR A 416 -25.64 14.13 7.68
C THR A 416 -25.79 12.71 8.22
N PHE A 417 -24.70 11.93 8.15
CA PHE A 417 -24.67 10.54 8.59
C PHE A 417 -24.61 10.35 10.13
N LEU A 418 -24.43 11.43 10.90
CA LEU A 418 -24.36 11.43 12.38
C LEU A 418 -25.52 12.23 13.00
N ASN A 419 -26.73 12.07 12.46
CA ASN A 419 -27.95 12.72 12.94
C ASN A 419 -28.37 12.23 14.34
N THR A 420 -27.66 12.71 15.36
CA THR A 420 -27.74 12.28 16.76
C THR A 420 -28.69 13.14 17.60
N GLY A 421 -29.46 14.03 16.97
CA GLY A 421 -30.54 14.83 17.57
C GLY A 421 -30.14 15.93 18.56
N SER A 422 -29.05 15.76 19.31
CA SER A 422 -28.66 16.67 20.41
C SER A 422 -27.15 16.83 20.65
N VAL A 423 -26.29 15.98 20.07
CA VAL A 423 -24.83 16.00 20.35
C VAL A 423 -24.06 16.54 19.15
N ARG A 424 -23.22 17.56 19.36
CA ARG A 424 -22.29 18.06 18.33
C ARG A 424 -20.92 17.41 18.49
N ILE A 425 -20.41 16.78 17.43
CA ILE A 425 -19.01 16.34 17.34
C ILE A 425 -18.14 17.56 16.96
N PRO A 426 -17.02 17.83 17.66
CA PRO A 426 -16.22 19.03 17.40
C PRO A 426 -15.47 18.99 16.07
N GLY A 427 -15.47 20.12 15.36
CA GLY A 427 -14.51 20.42 14.28
C GLY A 427 -14.68 19.63 12.98
N LYS A 428 -15.84 19.01 12.75
CA LYS A 428 -16.17 18.24 11.55
C LYS A 428 -17.49 18.76 10.95
N TYR A 429 -17.48 19.11 9.67
CA TYR A 429 -18.64 19.67 8.95
C TYR A 429 -19.08 18.79 7.78
N ASP A 430 -20.21 19.13 7.14
CA ASP A 430 -20.64 18.48 5.91
C ASP A 430 -19.72 18.79 4.72
N TYR A 431 -19.70 17.81 3.81
CA TYR A 431 -18.91 17.80 2.59
C TYR A 431 -19.35 18.90 1.61
N SER A 432 -18.38 19.50 0.92
CA SER A 432 -18.59 20.52 -0.11
C SER A 432 -17.67 20.21 -1.30
N PHE A 433 -18.23 19.86 -2.46
CA PHE A 433 -17.44 19.41 -3.63
C PHE A 433 -16.44 20.47 -4.11
N SER A 434 -16.91 21.72 -4.29
CA SER A 434 -16.07 22.85 -4.75
C SER A 434 -15.00 23.27 -3.71
N ASP A 435 -15.08 22.76 -2.49
CA ASP A 435 -14.05 22.94 -1.47
C ASP A 435 -13.10 21.73 -1.41
N ALA A 436 -13.63 20.52 -1.60
CA ALA A 436 -12.88 19.26 -1.58
C ALA A 436 -11.99 19.02 -2.81
N GLU A 437 -12.35 19.57 -3.98
CA GLU A 437 -11.53 19.47 -5.19
C GLU A 437 -10.31 20.42 -5.21
N ARG A 438 -10.24 21.39 -4.29
CA ARG A 438 -9.19 22.42 -4.28
C ARG A 438 -7.79 21.82 -4.19
N TYR A 439 -6.85 22.49 -4.86
CA TYR A 439 -5.47 22.05 -5.09
C TYR A 439 -5.31 20.70 -5.80
N SER A 440 -6.38 20.06 -6.27
CA SER A 440 -6.26 18.86 -7.09
C SER A 440 -5.64 19.20 -8.45
N LEU A 441 -4.86 18.28 -9.01
CA LEU A 441 -4.24 18.46 -10.33
C LEU A 441 -5.33 18.58 -11.40
N LYS A 442 -5.38 19.75 -12.05
CA LYS A 442 -6.32 20.09 -13.12
C LYS A 442 -5.78 19.74 -14.49
N ARG A 443 -4.50 19.98 -14.75
CA ARG A 443 -3.92 19.85 -16.10
C ARG A 443 -2.45 19.48 -16.08
N ILE A 444 -2.04 18.60 -17.01
CA ILE A 444 -0.65 18.33 -17.37
C ILE A 444 -0.44 18.81 -18.81
N THR A 445 0.52 19.70 -19.03
CA THR A 445 0.95 20.17 -20.35
C THR A 445 2.26 19.47 -20.73
N ASN A 446 2.39 18.98 -21.96
CA ASN A 446 3.58 18.29 -22.47
C ASN A 446 4.58 19.27 -23.13
N ALA A 447 5.66 18.72 -23.71
CA ALA A 447 6.69 19.50 -24.41
C ALA A 447 6.18 20.24 -25.66
N THR A 448 5.16 19.72 -26.36
CA THR A 448 4.58 20.30 -27.58
C THR A 448 3.42 21.28 -27.29
N GLY A 449 3.24 21.69 -26.04
CA GLY A 449 2.15 22.57 -25.60
C GLY A 449 0.76 21.91 -25.54
N GLY A 450 0.61 20.69 -26.06
CA GLY A 450 -0.60 19.88 -25.89
C GLY A 450 -0.80 19.49 -24.43
N TYR A 451 -2.04 19.22 -24.04
CA TYR A 451 -2.36 19.02 -22.62
C TYR A 451 -3.44 17.97 -22.36
N THR A 452 -3.33 17.33 -21.19
CA THR A 452 -4.38 16.49 -20.61
C THR A 452 -5.03 17.25 -19.45
N GLU A 453 -6.36 17.36 -19.47
CA GLU A 453 -7.16 18.02 -18.44
C GLU A 453 -8.04 17.00 -17.70
N PHE A 454 -8.11 17.15 -16.37
CA PHE A 454 -8.83 16.29 -15.44
C PHE A 454 -10.01 17.08 -14.86
N VAL A 455 -11.22 16.56 -15.03
CA VAL A 455 -12.45 17.12 -14.46
C VAL A 455 -12.97 16.15 -13.42
N TYR A 456 -13.17 16.62 -12.20
CA TYR A 456 -13.62 15.81 -11.07
C TYR A 456 -15.13 15.94 -10.83
N GLU A 457 -15.66 15.06 -9.99
CA GLU A 457 -16.98 15.19 -9.37
C GLU A 457 -16.97 14.59 -7.96
N ALA A 458 -18.06 14.79 -7.22
CA ALA A 458 -18.19 14.26 -5.86
C ALA A 458 -18.18 12.72 -5.85
N ASN A 459 -17.35 12.15 -4.96
CA ASN A 459 -17.29 10.72 -4.76
C ASN A 459 -18.34 10.30 -3.70
N GLN A 460 -19.55 9.93 -4.16
CA GLN A 460 -20.75 9.85 -3.34
C GLN A 460 -21.46 8.49 -3.42
N HIS A 461 -22.04 8.08 -2.29
CA HIS A 461 -23.01 7.01 -2.14
C HIS A 461 -24.29 7.54 -1.49
N ASP A 462 -25.46 7.19 -2.03
CA ASP A 462 -26.76 7.57 -1.47
C ASP A 462 -27.31 6.42 -0.60
N GLU A 463 -27.31 6.61 0.72
CA GLU A 463 -27.84 5.61 1.68
C GLU A 463 -29.25 6.02 2.13
N PRO A 464 -30.31 5.22 1.88
CA PRO A 464 -31.71 5.63 2.10
C PRO A 464 -32.07 6.07 3.52
N VAL A 465 -31.35 5.60 4.54
CA VAL A 465 -31.68 5.82 5.96
C VAL A 465 -31.07 7.11 6.51
N ILE A 466 -29.87 7.47 6.06
CA ILE A 466 -29.04 8.55 6.64
C ILE A 466 -28.71 9.67 5.63
N GLY A 467 -29.11 9.50 4.37
CA GLY A 467 -28.83 10.45 3.29
C GLY A 467 -27.49 10.20 2.59
N PRO A 468 -27.04 11.14 1.74
CA PRO A 468 -25.83 10.99 0.96
C PRO A 468 -24.57 11.04 1.83
N VAL A 469 -23.64 10.13 1.56
CA VAL A 469 -22.29 10.10 2.11
C VAL A 469 -21.30 10.37 0.99
N SER A 470 -20.57 11.48 1.09
CA SER A 470 -19.56 11.90 0.11
C SER A 470 -18.16 11.89 0.73
N ILE A 471 -17.19 11.30 0.03
CA ILE A 471 -15.83 11.05 0.52
C ILE A 471 -14.79 11.46 -0.53
N GLY A 472 -14.40 12.74 -0.52
CA GLY A 472 -13.42 13.29 -1.46
C GLY A 472 -13.96 13.41 -2.88
N VAL A 473 -13.08 13.24 -3.88
CA VAL A 473 -13.41 13.41 -5.31
C VAL A 473 -13.09 12.17 -6.13
N ARG A 474 -13.81 11.99 -7.24
CA ARG A 474 -13.56 10.99 -8.28
C ARG A 474 -13.44 11.67 -9.65
N ILE A 475 -12.80 11.03 -10.62
CA ILE A 475 -12.71 11.55 -11.99
C ILE A 475 -14.06 11.44 -12.69
N LYS A 476 -14.47 12.52 -13.37
CA LYS A 476 -15.65 12.56 -14.24
C LYS A 476 -15.25 12.44 -15.71
N GLU A 477 -14.18 13.14 -16.08
CA GLU A 477 -13.72 13.24 -17.46
C GLU A 477 -12.20 13.47 -17.53
N ILE A 478 -11.57 12.86 -18.54
CA ILE A 478 -10.18 13.13 -18.95
C ILE A 478 -10.21 13.55 -20.42
N GLY A 479 -9.81 14.78 -20.71
CA GLY A 479 -9.70 15.32 -22.06
C GLY A 479 -8.24 15.49 -22.48
N GLN A 480 -7.91 15.11 -23.71
CA GLN A 480 -6.59 15.30 -24.33
C GLN A 480 -6.73 16.30 -25.48
N TYR A 481 -5.85 17.31 -25.52
CA TYR A 481 -5.96 18.47 -26.41
C TYR A 481 -4.61 18.79 -27.07
N GLU A 482 -4.65 19.29 -28.30
CA GLU A 482 -3.51 19.97 -28.95
C GLU A 482 -3.22 21.33 -28.28
N SER A 483 -2.09 21.95 -28.63
CA SER A 483 -1.66 23.25 -28.08
C SER A 483 -2.59 24.41 -28.40
N ASP A 484 -3.37 24.33 -29.48
CA ASP A 484 -4.40 25.30 -29.87
C ASP A 484 -5.75 25.12 -29.13
N GLY A 485 -5.88 24.08 -28.29
CA GLY A 485 -7.10 23.72 -27.58
C GLY A 485 -8.04 22.79 -28.35
N THR A 486 -7.66 22.30 -29.52
CA THR A 486 -8.41 21.27 -30.26
C THR A 486 -8.45 19.98 -29.46
N LEU A 487 -9.65 19.49 -29.12
CA LEU A 487 -9.84 18.19 -28.46
C LEU A 487 -9.42 17.06 -29.42
N LEU A 488 -8.51 16.19 -28.97
CA LEU A 488 -8.08 14.97 -29.67
C LEU A 488 -8.87 13.74 -29.23
N ARG A 489 -9.01 13.57 -27.92
CA ARG A 489 -9.68 12.42 -27.31
C ARG A 489 -10.32 12.83 -25.99
N LYS A 490 -11.53 12.34 -25.73
CA LYS A 490 -12.24 12.50 -24.46
C LYS A 490 -12.61 11.14 -23.90
N ARG A 491 -12.34 10.93 -22.61
CA ARG A 491 -12.82 9.79 -21.80
C ARG A 491 -13.80 10.34 -20.78
N SER A 492 -15.02 9.83 -20.73
CA SER A 492 -16.04 10.24 -19.74
C SER A 492 -16.54 9.02 -18.98
N PHE A 493 -16.72 9.14 -17.67
CA PHE A 493 -17.02 8.01 -16.79
C PHE A 493 -18.39 8.18 -16.15
N ASN A 494 -19.20 7.12 -16.16
CA ASN A 494 -20.46 7.05 -15.43
C ASN A 494 -20.40 5.91 -14.42
N TYR A 495 -20.77 6.21 -13.17
CA TYR A 495 -20.63 5.32 -12.02
C TYR A 495 -22.00 4.82 -11.55
N TYR A 496 -22.10 3.53 -11.27
CA TYR A 496 -23.34 2.86 -10.85
C TYR A 496 -23.07 1.93 -9.65
N ASP A 497 -24.15 1.52 -9.00
CA ASP A 497 -24.14 0.48 -7.96
C ASP A 497 -23.16 0.83 -6.83
N SER A 498 -23.27 2.07 -6.32
CA SER A 498 -22.36 2.61 -5.31
C SER A 498 -22.59 2.00 -3.93
N PHE A 499 -21.52 1.90 -3.14
CA PHE A 499 -21.58 1.51 -1.73
C PHE A 499 -20.37 2.07 -0.96
N THR A 500 -20.52 2.25 0.36
CA THR A 500 -19.40 2.57 1.26
C THR A 500 -18.76 1.32 1.84
N SER A 501 -17.44 1.36 2.07
CA SER A 501 -16.69 0.28 2.74
C SER A 501 -17.09 0.06 4.21
N ILE A 502 -17.89 0.96 4.76
CA ILE A 502 -18.37 1.02 6.14
C ILE A 502 -19.88 1.22 6.10
N ASP A 503 -20.62 0.45 6.91
CA ASP A 503 -22.06 0.63 7.10
C ASP A 503 -22.32 1.71 8.14
N PHE A 504 -22.48 2.95 7.67
CA PHE A 504 -22.72 4.10 8.54
C PHE A 504 -24.04 4.01 9.34
N THR A 505 -24.97 3.10 9.01
CA THR A 505 -26.16 2.84 9.84
C THR A 505 -25.84 2.21 11.20
N LYS A 506 -24.61 1.67 11.38
CA LYS A 506 -24.10 1.16 12.67
C LYS A 506 -23.38 2.21 13.50
N VAL A 507 -23.10 3.37 12.93
CA VAL A 507 -22.35 4.45 13.58
C VAL A 507 -23.33 5.35 14.35
N ASN A 508 -23.01 5.64 15.61
CA ASN A 508 -23.82 6.52 16.46
C ASN A 508 -22.91 7.33 17.42
N ALA A 509 -23.49 8.16 18.29
CA ALA A 509 -22.74 9.03 19.20
C ALA A 509 -21.76 8.28 20.12
N SER A 510 -22.05 7.04 20.52
CA SER A 510 -21.13 6.27 21.38
C SER A 510 -19.82 5.90 20.68
N CYS A 511 -19.80 5.84 19.34
CA CYS A 511 -18.59 5.62 18.55
C CYS A 511 -17.55 6.76 18.65
N PHE A 512 -17.90 7.87 19.31
CA PHE A 512 -17.05 9.07 19.50
C PHE A 512 -16.85 9.42 20.99
N LEU A 513 -17.53 8.68 21.88
CA LEU A 513 -17.65 8.98 23.31
C LEU A 513 -16.63 8.18 24.12
N THR A 514 -15.99 8.84 25.08
CA THR A 514 -15.43 8.18 26.26
C THR A 514 -16.10 8.70 27.52
N GLN A 515 -16.18 7.82 28.52
CA GLN A 515 -16.73 8.13 29.83
C GLN A 515 -15.66 7.89 30.88
N SER A 516 -15.53 8.81 31.82
CA SER A 516 -14.65 8.71 32.99
C SER A 516 -15.36 9.29 34.22
N GLY A 517 -14.79 9.06 35.41
CA GLY A 517 -15.37 9.61 36.62
C GLY A 517 -14.57 9.34 37.89
N ILE A 518 -14.92 10.11 38.93
CA ILE A 518 -14.29 10.06 40.25
C ILE A 518 -15.37 9.83 41.33
N LYS A 519 -15.06 8.98 42.31
CA LYS A 519 -15.85 8.72 43.52
C LYS A 519 -15.04 9.19 44.73
N SER A 520 -15.45 10.31 45.33
CA SER A 520 -14.77 10.85 46.52
C SER A 520 -15.32 10.24 47.81
N VAL A 521 -14.43 9.83 48.70
CA VAL A 521 -14.76 9.25 50.03
C VAL A 521 -14.09 10.09 51.13
N GLY A 522 -14.81 10.42 52.20
CA GLY A 522 -14.39 11.40 53.22
C GLY A 522 -15.17 11.31 54.54
N THR A 523 -14.72 12.05 55.58
CA THR A 523 -14.99 11.75 56.99
C THR A 523 -16.44 11.89 57.49
N ILE A 524 -16.88 10.88 58.25
CA ILE A 524 -17.95 10.75 59.29
C ILE A 524 -19.36 11.33 59.00
N PHE A 525 -19.49 12.48 58.34
CA PHE A 525 -20.77 13.14 58.05
C PHE A 525 -20.94 13.65 56.60
N GLU A 526 -19.94 13.49 55.72
CA GLU A 526 -20.10 13.82 54.29
C GLU A 526 -20.77 12.69 53.48
N ARG A 527 -21.64 13.05 52.54
CA ARG A 527 -22.17 12.11 51.54
C ARG A 527 -21.07 11.74 50.53
N VAL A 528 -21.06 10.49 50.06
CA VAL A 528 -20.21 10.07 48.94
C VAL A 528 -20.54 10.90 47.70
N MET A 529 -19.54 11.58 47.16
CA MET A 529 -19.68 12.40 45.96
C MET A 529 -19.22 11.61 44.74
N VAL A 530 -19.98 11.70 43.65
CA VAL A 530 -19.60 11.15 42.34
C VAL A 530 -19.59 12.27 41.30
N SER A 531 -18.56 12.29 40.47
CA SER A 531 -18.47 13.12 39.26
C SER A 531 -18.26 12.22 38.05
N GLN A 532 -19.06 12.45 37.00
CA GLN A 532 -18.94 11.73 35.73
C GLN A 532 -18.72 12.73 34.60
N SER A 533 -17.76 12.42 33.73
CA SER A 533 -17.41 13.21 32.55
C SER A 533 -17.66 12.39 31.29
N ASN A 534 -18.29 13.03 30.31
CA ASN A 534 -18.52 12.51 28.97
C ASN A 534 -17.72 13.34 27.97
N SER A 535 -16.80 12.73 27.25
CA SER A 535 -15.89 13.40 26.31
C SER A 535 -16.13 12.90 24.88
N TYR A 536 -16.67 13.77 24.03
CA TYR A 536 -16.88 13.51 22.59
C TYR A 536 -15.70 14.02 21.78
N SER A 537 -15.00 13.09 21.12
CA SER A 537 -13.81 13.37 20.31
C SER A 537 -14.15 13.65 18.84
N SER A 538 -13.27 14.35 18.13
CA SER A 538 -13.45 14.68 16.69
C SER A 538 -13.25 13.50 15.73
N GLY A 539 -12.97 12.30 16.24
CA GLY A 539 -12.74 11.06 15.48
C GLY A 539 -13.27 9.85 16.23
N SER A 540 -13.23 8.69 15.59
CA SER A 540 -13.78 7.44 16.12
C SER A 540 -12.93 6.85 17.24
N VAL A 541 -13.61 6.37 18.29
CA VAL A 541 -13.01 5.51 19.34
C VAL A 541 -13.19 4.01 19.05
N LEU A 542 -13.83 3.64 17.92
CA LEU A 542 -13.93 2.24 17.50
C LEU A 542 -12.54 1.68 17.15
N PRO A 543 -12.19 0.45 17.58
CA PRO A 543 -10.99 -0.24 17.12
C PRO A 543 -11.18 -0.85 15.73
N GLY A 544 -10.14 -1.47 15.19
CA GLY A 544 -10.17 -2.13 13.88
C GLY A 544 -10.05 -1.13 12.73
N LEU A 545 -10.99 -1.17 11.78
CA LEU A 545 -11.02 -0.26 10.63
C LEU A 545 -11.56 1.13 11.02
N SER A 546 -10.70 2.14 11.00
CA SER A 546 -11.05 3.54 11.32
C SER A 546 -12.10 4.12 10.35
N LEU A 547 -13.06 4.86 10.91
CA LEU A 547 -14.20 5.43 10.17
C LEU A 547 -13.76 6.52 9.17
N GLU A 548 -12.71 7.25 9.51
CA GLU A 548 -12.11 8.34 8.72
C GLU A 548 -11.43 7.82 7.43
N ASN A 549 -11.16 6.52 7.37
CA ASN A 549 -10.57 5.81 6.24
C ASN A 549 -11.62 5.09 5.36
N ALA A 550 -12.92 5.33 5.59
CA ALA A 550 -13.99 4.84 4.72
C ALA A 550 -13.75 5.26 3.26
N ARG A 551 -14.21 4.42 2.33
CA ARG A 551 -14.14 4.65 0.88
C ARG A 551 -15.49 4.40 0.25
N VAL A 552 -15.79 5.12 -0.83
CA VAL A 552 -16.89 4.79 -1.74
C VAL A 552 -16.35 3.89 -2.86
N TYR A 553 -17.13 2.88 -3.20
CA TYR A 553 -16.87 1.95 -4.29
C TYR A 553 -18.07 1.87 -5.24
N TYR A 554 -17.83 1.42 -6.47
CA TYR A 554 -18.84 1.30 -7.54
C TYR A 554 -18.84 -0.11 -8.13
N GLY A 555 -20.00 -0.78 -8.10
CA GLY A 555 -20.19 -2.11 -8.67
C GLY A 555 -20.09 -2.15 -10.19
N ARG A 556 -20.40 -1.03 -10.88
CA ARG A 556 -20.26 -0.92 -12.33
C ARG A 556 -19.84 0.49 -12.76
N VAL A 557 -18.96 0.57 -13.76
CA VAL A 557 -18.55 1.83 -14.40
C VAL A 557 -18.63 1.71 -15.91
N SER A 558 -19.16 2.73 -16.58
CA SER A 558 -19.18 2.84 -18.03
C SER A 558 -18.25 3.96 -18.47
N GLU A 559 -17.18 3.61 -19.20
CA GLU A 559 -16.29 4.55 -19.87
C GLU A 559 -16.78 4.81 -21.29
N LEU A 560 -16.92 6.08 -21.67
CA LEU A 560 -17.14 6.52 -23.04
C LEU A 560 -15.87 7.17 -23.58
N THR A 561 -15.23 6.57 -24.58
CA THR A 561 -14.14 7.18 -25.34
C THR A 561 -14.68 7.72 -26.67
N THR A 562 -14.47 9.02 -26.92
CA THR A 562 -14.69 9.66 -28.22
C THR A 562 -13.38 10.20 -28.79
N GLY A 563 -13.15 9.95 -30.08
CA GLY A 563 -12.04 10.53 -30.85
C GLY A 563 -12.50 11.72 -31.69
N ALA A 564 -11.58 12.64 -31.98
CA ALA A 564 -11.84 13.77 -32.86
C ALA A 564 -12.05 13.34 -34.31
N GLY A 565 -13.18 13.70 -34.91
CA GLY A 565 -13.38 13.72 -36.37
C GLY A 565 -14.14 12.56 -37.01
N SER A 566 -14.20 11.34 -36.43
CA SER A 566 -14.89 10.20 -37.08
C SER A 566 -16.32 9.93 -36.57
N GLY A 567 -16.68 10.45 -35.39
CA GLY A 567 -17.93 10.09 -34.71
C GLY A 567 -17.95 8.68 -34.09
N ASP A 568 -16.88 7.90 -34.28
CA ASP A 568 -16.73 6.61 -33.62
C ASP A 568 -16.67 6.81 -32.11
N THR A 569 -17.58 6.11 -31.43
CA THR A 569 -17.66 6.10 -29.98
C THR A 569 -17.44 4.68 -29.51
N ILE A 570 -16.44 4.48 -28.65
CA ILE A 570 -16.22 3.21 -27.95
C ILE A 570 -16.81 3.38 -26.55
N ARG A 571 -17.63 2.42 -26.12
CA ARG A 571 -18.07 2.31 -24.73
C ARG A 571 -17.42 1.07 -24.12
N THR A 572 -16.85 1.18 -22.93
CA THR A 572 -16.34 0.03 -22.18
C THR A 572 -17.02 -0.01 -20.83
N ASP A 573 -17.75 -1.08 -20.57
CA ASP A 573 -18.43 -1.30 -19.29
C ASP A 573 -17.59 -2.27 -18.44
N TYR A 574 -17.31 -1.86 -17.21
CA TYR A 574 -16.54 -2.59 -16.20
C TYR A 574 -17.48 -2.99 -15.06
N GLU A 575 -17.53 -4.28 -14.72
CA GLU A 575 -18.37 -4.84 -13.64
C GLU A 575 -17.47 -5.46 -12.56
N TYR A 576 -17.72 -5.10 -11.30
CA TYR A 576 -16.98 -5.50 -10.10
C TYR A 576 -17.86 -6.35 -9.18
N ASN A 577 -17.27 -7.11 -8.25
CA ASN A 577 -18.04 -7.98 -7.36
C ASN A 577 -18.62 -7.23 -6.14
N PRO A 578 -19.95 -7.03 -6.02
CA PRO A 578 -20.54 -6.37 -4.86
C PRO A 578 -20.69 -7.30 -3.64
N ARG A 579 -20.64 -8.64 -3.81
CA ARG A 579 -20.89 -9.61 -2.71
C ARG A 579 -19.91 -9.52 -1.56
N TYR A 580 -18.71 -9.00 -1.81
CA TYR A 580 -17.72 -8.81 -0.77
C TYR A 580 -17.89 -7.44 -0.06
N GLY A 581 -18.68 -6.52 -0.61
CA GLY A 581 -18.52 -5.05 -0.60
C GLY A 581 -18.62 -4.23 0.70
N ARG A 582 -19.13 -4.75 1.82
CA ARG A 582 -19.13 -4.00 3.10
C ARG A 582 -18.30 -4.76 4.13
N ASN A 583 -17.39 -4.07 4.82
CA ASN A 583 -16.69 -4.68 5.95
C ASN A 583 -17.71 -5.02 7.03
N HIS A 584 -17.63 -6.24 7.57
CA HIS A 584 -18.62 -6.75 8.51
C HIS A 584 -18.54 -5.98 9.83
N PHE A 585 -19.69 -5.59 10.38
CA PHE A 585 -19.75 -4.98 11.70
C PHE A 585 -19.87 -6.07 12.78
N VAL A 586 -18.79 -6.33 13.50
CA VAL A 586 -18.75 -7.30 14.60
C VAL A 586 -19.19 -6.60 15.87
N TYR A 587 -20.33 -7.01 16.42
CA TYR A 587 -20.82 -6.48 17.70
C TYR A 587 -19.90 -6.94 18.84
N ALA A 588 -19.57 -6.04 19.76
CA ALA A 588 -18.71 -6.32 20.92
C ALA A 588 -19.33 -7.28 21.96
N GLY A 589 -20.58 -7.69 21.74
CA GLY A 589 -21.43 -8.32 22.75
C GLY A 589 -21.93 -7.32 23.79
N TRP A 590 -22.89 -7.76 24.62
CA TRP A 590 -23.22 -7.03 25.84
C TRP A 590 -22.28 -7.50 26.95
N PRO A 591 -21.60 -6.60 27.68
CA PRO A 591 -20.90 -7.00 28.89
C PRO A 591 -21.91 -7.61 29.87
N HIS A 592 -21.48 -8.64 30.59
CA HIS A 592 -22.28 -9.23 31.67
C HIS A 592 -22.22 -8.31 32.91
N VAL A 593 -22.72 -7.08 32.75
CA VAL A 593 -22.91 -6.13 33.85
C VAL A 593 -23.90 -6.79 34.81
N PRO A 594 -23.56 -6.93 36.11
CA PRO A 594 -24.48 -7.46 37.10
C PRO A 594 -25.83 -6.74 37.00
N SER A 595 -26.90 -7.51 36.82
CA SER A 595 -28.20 -7.05 36.32
C SER A 595 -28.78 -5.89 37.11
N TYR A 596 -28.58 -4.66 36.61
CA TYR A 596 -28.99 -3.37 37.18
C TYR A 596 -28.56 -3.14 38.66
N PRO A 597 -27.83 -2.05 38.99
CA PRO A 597 -27.70 -1.64 40.39
C PRO A 597 -29.06 -1.14 40.91
N PHE A 598 -29.90 -2.07 41.36
CA PHE A 598 -31.16 -1.78 42.03
C PHE A 598 -30.92 -0.84 43.21
N GLU A 599 -31.89 0.06 43.44
CA GLU A 599 -31.90 0.97 44.57
C GLU A 599 -31.82 0.17 45.89
N GLY A 600 -30.63 0.13 46.49
CA GLY A 600 -30.38 -0.59 47.74
C GLY A 600 -29.05 -1.34 47.81
N SER A 601 -28.32 -1.56 46.71
CA SER A 601 -26.95 -2.07 46.82
C SER A 601 -25.97 -0.96 47.23
N GLU A 602 -25.18 -1.22 48.27
CA GLU A 602 -24.24 -0.23 48.83
C GLU A 602 -23.02 0.03 47.91
N ASP A 603 -22.71 -0.90 47.00
CA ASP A 603 -21.49 -0.88 46.18
C ASP A 603 -21.74 -0.28 44.76
N ARG A 604 -22.18 0.99 44.71
CA ARG A 604 -22.24 1.75 43.44
C ARG A 604 -20.81 2.10 42.97
N ARG A 605 -20.19 1.18 42.24
CA ARG A 605 -18.81 1.32 41.68
C ARG A 605 -18.75 1.72 40.21
N TYR A 606 -19.76 1.31 39.43
CA TYR A 606 -19.78 1.46 37.97
C TYR A 606 -20.12 2.86 37.52
N LEU A 607 -19.55 3.29 36.39
CA LEU A 607 -19.93 4.52 35.71
C LEU A 607 -21.41 4.47 35.27
N GLY A 608 -22.09 5.61 35.30
CA GLY A 608 -23.47 5.76 34.84
C GLY A 608 -24.57 5.51 35.88
N SER A 609 -25.57 6.38 35.89
CA SER A 609 -26.82 6.25 36.69
C SER A 609 -26.68 6.15 38.23
N GLY A 610 -25.57 6.60 38.81
CA GLY A 610 -25.48 6.84 40.27
C GLY A 610 -26.29 8.06 40.76
N PHE A 611 -26.72 8.90 39.81
CA PHE A 611 -27.45 10.16 39.98
C PHE A 611 -28.97 9.93 40.13
N GLY A 612 -29.59 10.51 41.16
CA GLY A 612 -31.05 10.46 41.34
C GLY A 612 -31.72 11.49 40.44
N CYS A 613 -32.52 11.06 39.46
CA CYS A 613 -32.96 11.96 38.38
C CYS A 613 -34.43 11.73 38.00
N SER A 614 -35.27 12.74 38.25
CA SER A 614 -36.71 12.69 37.98
C SER A 614 -37.09 12.94 36.51
N LEU A 615 -36.14 13.42 35.68
CA LEU A 615 -36.36 13.74 34.26
C LEU A 615 -35.34 13.00 33.38
N ALA A 616 -35.82 12.00 32.64
CA ALA A 616 -34.99 11.10 31.86
C ALA A 616 -34.08 11.78 30.81
N SER A 617 -34.44 12.98 30.33
CA SER A 617 -33.70 13.72 29.29
C SER A 617 -32.42 14.39 29.80
N GLN A 618 -32.40 14.92 31.03
CA GLN A 618 -31.24 15.62 31.58
C GLN A 618 -30.08 14.67 31.91
N CYS A 619 -30.43 13.44 32.33
CA CYS A 619 -29.47 12.42 32.71
C CYS A 619 -29.18 11.39 31.60
N ALA A 620 -29.81 11.51 30.42
CA ALA A 620 -29.57 10.62 29.28
C ALA A 620 -28.10 10.60 28.79
N PRO A 621 -27.37 11.73 28.71
CA PRO A 621 -25.96 11.70 28.32
C PRO A 621 -25.09 10.92 29.33
N TYR A 622 -25.40 11.03 30.63
CA TYR A 622 -24.63 10.42 31.72
C TYR A 622 -25.06 8.98 32.06
N LYS A 623 -25.85 8.33 31.21
CA LYS A 623 -26.03 6.87 31.27
C LYS A 623 -24.75 6.16 30.83
N LEU A 624 -24.54 4.94 31.30
CA LEU A 624 -23.45 4.09 30.81
C LEU A 624 -23.67 3.79 29.31
N GLN A 625 -22.69 4.09 28.49
CA GLN A 625 -22.71 3.86 27.04
C GLN A 625 -21.47 3.08 26.62
N PHE A 626 -21.67 2.07 25.78
CA PHE A 626 -20.61 1.26 25.20
C PHE A 626 -20.51 1.54 23.70
N ILE A 627 -19.32 1.34 23.12
CA ILE A 627 -19.21 1.23 21.67
C ILE A 627 -19.97 -0.02 21.19
N PRO A 628 -20.68 0.03 20.05
CA PRO A 628 -21.53 -1.07 19.60
C PRO A 628 -20.75 -2.32 19.15
N GLY A 629 -19.45 -2.20 18.90
CA GLY A 629 -18.65 -3.19 18.18
C GLY A 629 -17.52 -2.55 17.40
N TYR A 630 -17.09 -3.19 16.31
CA TYR A 630 -16.08 -2.68 15.39
C TYR A 630 -16.31 -3.14 13.96
N PHE A 631 -15.67 -2.46 13.01
CA PHE A 631 -15.64 -2.92 11.61
C PHE A 631 -14.43 -3.84 11.42
N LEU A 632 -14.71 -5.09 11.07
CA LEU A 632 -13.72 -6.12 10.82
C LEU A 632 -12.85 -5.75 9.61
N GLU A 633 -11.53 -5.62 9.80
CA GLU A 633 -10.62 -5.43 8.66
C GLU A 633 -10.63 -6.70 7.81
N SER A 634 -10.73 -6.55 6.49
CA SER A 634 -10.66 -7.67 5.57
C SER A 634 -9.75 -7.34 4.39
N ASN A 635 -8.83 -8.25 4.07
CA ASN A 635 -7.90 -8.09 2.95
C ASN A 635 -8.56 -8.39 1.57
N TRP A 636 -9.82 -8.81 1.56
CA TRP A 636 -10.64 -9.16 0.40
C TRP A 636 -11.22 -7.92 -0.32
N ALA A 637 -10.48 -6.82 -0.33
CA ALA A 637 -10.94 -5.50 -0.73
C ALA A 637 -11.37 -5.39 -2.20
N TYR A 638 -12.24 -4.42 -2.50
CA TYR A 638 -13.02 -4.35 -3.74
C TYR A 638 -12.30 -3.59 -4.85
N ASP A 639 -12.01 -4.31 -5.92
CA ASP A 639 -11.29 -3.86 -7.13
C ASP A 639 -11.27 -4.99 -8.19
N LYS A 640 -11.56 -6.23 -7.81
CA LYS A 640 -11.56 -7.42 -8.66
C LYS A 640 -12.65 -7.31 -9.74
N LEU A 641 -12.22 -6.92 -10.93
CA LEU A 641 -13.00 -6.81 -12.15
C LEU A 641 -13.55 -8.19 -12.54
N ILE A 642 -14.85 -8.44 -12.37
CA ILE A 642 -15.48 -9.67 -12.88
C ILE A 642 -15.56 -9.63 -14.39
N ARG A 643 -15.90 -8.48 -14.99
CA ARG A 643 -16.18 -8.42 -16.42
C ARG A 643 -15.87 -7.07 -17.04
N ARG A 644 -15.22 -7.11 -18.21
CA ARG A 644 -15.07 -5.97 -19.14
C ARG A 644 -15.86 -6.28 -20.40
N THR A 645 -16.79 -5.41 -20.80
CA THR A 645 -17.43 -5.49 -22.12
C THR A 645 -17.14 -4.23 -22.93
N MET A 646 -16.43 -4.38 -24.04
CA MET A 646 -16.19 -3.31 -25.01
C MET A 646 -17.26 -3.33 -26.09
N TYR A 647 -17.82 -2.17 -26.38
CA TYR A 647 -18.85 -1.94 -27.38
C TYR A 647 -18.37 -0.97 -28.46
N LYS A 648 -18.68 -1.29 -29.72
CA LYS A 648 -18.57 -0.38 -30.84
C LYS A 648 -19.96 0.16 -31.20
N LYS A 649 -20.05 1.44 -31.53
CA LYS A 649 -21.28 2.07 -32.02
C LYS A 649 -21.48 1.77 -33.51
N GLU A 650 -22.58 1.12 -33.86
CA GLU A 650 -22.99 0.80 -35.23
C GLU A 650 -24.42 1.30 -35.45
N ASN A 651 -24.65 2.14 -36.47
CA ASN A 651 -25.96 2.73 -36.78
C ASN A 651 -26.66 3.38 -35.56
N GLY A 652 -25.86 4.00 -34.67
CA GLY A 652 -26.33 4.62 -33.42
C GLY A 652 -26.41 3.68 -32.21
N ILE A 653 -26.40 2.37 -32.41
CA ILE A 653 -26.58 1.34 -31.36
C ILE A 653 -25.21 0.78 -30.93
N PHE A 654 -24.98 0.64 -29.63
CA PHE A 654 -23.77 -0.02 -29.11
C PHE A 654 -23.90 -1.55 -29.19
N LYS A 655 -23.02 -2.20 -29.95
CA LYS A 655 -22.92 -3.67 -30.02
C LYS A 655 -21.61 -4.14 -29.35
N PRO A 656 -21.64 -5.24 -28.57
CA PRO A 656 -20.43 -5.77 -27.96
C PRO A 656 -19.50 -6.33 -29.03
N VAL A 657 -18.22 -5.97 -28.96
CA VAL A 657 -17.16 -6.49 -29.84
C VAL A 657 -16.17 -7.37 -29.08
N GLU A 658 -16.01 -7.14 -27.77
CA GLU A 658 -15.17 -7.94 -26.90
C GLU A 658 -15.79 -8.04 -25.51
N ILE A 659 -15.83 -9.25 -24.95
CA ILE A 659 -16.23 -9.53 -23.57
C ILE A 659 -15.09 -10.31 -22.91
N GLU A 660 -14.58 -9.81 -21.80
CA GLU A 660 -13.60 -10.49 -20.95
C GLU A 660 -14.23 -10.71 -19.58
N THR A 661 -14.17 -11.95 -19.09
CA THR A 661 -14.73 -12.37 -17.79
C THR A 661 -13.61 -13.00 -16.96
N HIS A 662 -13.55 -12.64 -15.68
CA HIS A 662 -12.60 -13.14 -14.70
C HIS A 662 -13.33 -13.89 -13.59
N GLU A 663 -12.83 -15.07 -13.25
CA GLU A 663 -13.25 -15.86 -12.08
C GLU A 663 -12.15 -15.75 -11.02
N TYR A 664 -12.50 -15.53 -9.76
CA TYR A 664 -11.54 -15.46 -8.64
C TYR A 664 -11.87 -16.51 -7.59
N GLU A 665 -10.86 -16.98 -6.88
CA GLU A 665 -10.99 -17.99 -5.82
C GLU A 665 -10.29 -17.53 -4.54
N LYS A 666 -10.88 -17.89 -3.39
CA LYS A 666 -10.36 -17.61 -2.06
C LYS A 666 -9.57 -18.81 -1.55
N PHE A 667 -8.35 -18.60 -1.07
CA PHE A 667 -7.52 -19.64 -0.46
C PHE A 667 -7.03 -19.19 0.92
N ASP A 668 -6.78 -20.15 1.82
CA ASP A 668 -6.17 -19.93 3.15
C ASP A 668 -6.88 -18.85 3.99
N LEU A 669 -8.22 -18.84 3.95
CA LEU A 669 -9.05 -17.92 4.74
C LEU A 669 -8.81 -18.17 6.24
N LYS A 670 -8.38 -17.13 6.96
CA LYS A 670 -8.07 -17.19 8.39
C LYS A 670 -8.56 -15.95 9.11
N GLU A 671 -9.12 -16.16 10.30
CA GLU A 671 -9.30 -15.11 11.29
C GLU A 671 -8.01 -14.91 12.08
N LEU A 672 -7.57 -13.67 12.22
CA LEU A 672 -6.37 -13.29 12.94
C LEU A 672 -6.73 -12.27 14.01
N GLN A 673 -6.45 -12.59 15.28
CA GLN A 673 -6.53 -11.61 16.36
C GLN A 673 -5.39 -10.58 16.16
N VAL A 674 -5.75 -9.33 15.91
CA VAL A 674 -4.80 -8.22 15.71
C VAL A 674 -4.67 -7.31 16.93
N GLY A 675 -5.62 -7.40 17.87
CA GLY A 675 -5.46 -6.82 19.19
C GLY A 675 -6.61 -7.10 20.15
N LEU A 676 -6.56 -6.44 21.30
CA LEU A 676 -7.57 -6.50 22.36
C LEU A 676 -8.04 -5.08 22.71
N TYR A 677 -9.34 -4.78 22.55
CA TYR A 677 -9.91 -3.53 23.04
C TYR A 677 -10.14 -3.64 24.56
N VAL A 678 -9.76 -2.63 25.35
CA VAL A 678 -9.96 -2.61 26.81
C VAL A 678 -10.35 -1.20 27.26
N GLN A 679 -11.46 -1.11 28.02
CA GLN A 679 -11.94 0.12 28.66
C GLN A 679 -12.33 -0.17 30.11
N GLY A 680 -11.90 0.67 31.07
CA GLY A 680 -12.37 0.59 32.45
C GLY A 680 -13.79 1.18 32.61
N ILE A 681 -14.65 0.55 33.42
CA ILE A 681 -16.06 0.96 33.58
C ILE A 681 -16.48 1.28 35.02
N VAL A 682 -15.49 1.50 35.90
CA VAL A 682 -15.68 1.88 37.31
C VAL A 682 -15.09 3.27 37.60
N TYR A 683 -15.57 3.91 38.66
CA TYR A 683 -15.02 5.20 39.12
C TYR A 683 -13.59 5.06 39.67
N THR A 684 -12.74 6.06 39.41
CA THR A 684 -11.51 6.26 40.18
C THR A 684 -11.86 6.72 41.60
N ILE A 685 -11.30 6.10 42.63
CA ILE A 685 -11.50 6.50 44.02
C ILE A 685 -10.58 7.69 44.34
N GLN A 686 -11.14 8.68 45.05
CA GLN A 686 -10.37 9.77 45.66
C GLN A 686 -10.62 9.76 47.17
N ASP A 687 -9.56 9.59 47.97
CA ASP A 687 -9.62 9.74 49.42
C ASP A 687 -9.44 11.23 49.79
N ARG A 688 -10.50 11.86 50.29
CA ARG A 688 -10.48 13.27 50.70
C ARG A 688 -9.64 13.53 51.95
N THR A 689 -9.29 12.49 52.71
CA THR A 689 -8.54 12.59 53.97
C THR A 689 -7.06 12.91 53.72
N ASN A 690 -6.51 12.44 52.59
CA ASN A 690 -5.08 12.56 52.25
C ASN A 690 -4.84 13.00 50.78
N GLY A 691 -5.90 13.16 49.98
CA GLY A 691 -5.82 13.56 48.57
C GLY A 691 -5.32 12.47 47.61
N GLN A 692 -5.22 11.21 48.04
CA GLN A 692 -4.75 10.12 47.19
C GLN A 692 -5.84 9.61 46.24
N TYR A 693 -5.39 9.13 45.08
CA TYR A 693 -6.21 8.51 44.06
C TYR A 693 -5.87 7.02 43.93
N SER A 694 -6.89 6.18 43.78
CA SER A 694 -6.74 4.73 43.55
C SER A 694 -7.83 4.21 42.60
N GLU A 695 -7.62 3.02 42.04
CA GLU A 695 -8.55 2.37 41.11
C GLU A 695 -9.41 1.32 41.84
N ASP A 696 -10.70 1.23 41.53
CA ASP A 696 -11.66 0.29 42.15
C ASP A 696 -11.82 -1.05 41.37
N PHE A 697 -10.82 -1.44 40.56
CA PHE A 697 -10.83 -2.69 39.79
C PHE A 697 -10.67 -3.92 40.69
N LYS A 698 -11.67 -4.79 40.77
CA LYS A 698 -11.69 -6.01 41.63
C LYS A 698 -11.82 -7.31 40.84
N SER A 699 -12.32 -7.26 39.60
CA SER A 699 -12.60 -8.42 38.76
C SER A 699 -12.58 -8.05 37.27
N VAL A 700 -12.67 -9.05 36.39
CA VAL A 700 -12.76 -8.80 34.94
C VAL A 700 -14.06 -8.06 34.54
N ASN A 701 -15.09 -8.11 35.38
CA ASN A 701 -16.37 -7.43 35.15
C ASN A 701 -16.30 -5.91 35.37
N ASP A 702 -15.19 -5.39 35.91
CA ASP A 702 -14.94 -3.94 36.07
C ASP A 702 -14.34 -3.31 34.79
N PHE A 703 -14.23 -4.10 33.70
CA PHE A 703 -13.74 -3.73 32.38
C PHE A 703 -14.74 -4.11 31.28
N PHE A 704 -14.77 -3.34 30.20
CA PHE A 704 -15.39 -3.70 28.93
C PHE A 704 -14.28 -3.99 27.92
N TYR A 705 -14.23 -5.21 27.39
CA TYR A 705 -13.15 -5.68 26.52
C TYR A 705 -13.60 -6.78 25.56
N PHE A 706 -13.01 -6.82 24.37
CA PHE A 706 -13.29 -7.80 23.33
C PHE A 706 -12.13 -7.92 22.32
N ASP A 707 -12.08 -9.03 21.61
CA ASP A 707 -11.04 -9.32 20.62
C ASP A 707 -11.26 -8.53 19.32
N VAL A 708 -10.19 -7.91 18.84
CA VAL A 708 -10.17 -7.17 17.56
C VAL A 708 -9.50 -8.05 16.53
N ASN A 709 -10.28 -8.52 15.57
CA ASN A 709 -9.87 -9.50 14.57
C ASN A 709 -9.79 -8.90 13.15
N LEU A 710 -9.23 -9.69 12.25
CA LEU A 710 -8.98 -9.41 10.84
C LEU A 710 -9.25 -10.70 10.04
N TYR A 711 -9.87 -10.60 8.86
CA TYR A 711 -9.84 -11.70 7.89
C TYR A 711 -8.70 -11.53 6.88
N ASN A 712 -7.89 -12.59 6.77
CA ASN A 712 -6.76 -12.70 5.86
C ASN A 712 -6.85 -13.96 4.98
N GLY A 713 -6.03 -14.03 3.93
CA GLY A 713 -5.95 -15.14 2.96
C GLY A 713 -5.54 -14.65 1.57
N TYR A 714 -5.73 -15.45 0.54
CA TYR A 714 -5.41 -15.10 -0.86
C TYR A 714 -6.66 -15.00 -1.73
N CYS A 715 -6.84 -13.89 -2.45
CA CYS A 715 -7.79 -13.79 -3.55
C CYS A 715 -7.03 -13.82 -4.88
N LYS A 716 -6.95 -14.99 -5.52
CA LYS A 716 -6.22 -15.16 -6.79
C LYS A 716 -7.19 -15.39 -7.96
N LEU A 717 -6.74 -15.00 -9.15
CA LEU A 717 -7.50 -15.09 -10.40
C LEU A 717 -7.53 -16.55 -10.85
N LYS A 718 -8.69 -17.22 -10.76
CA LYS A 718 -8.87 -18.63 -11.10
C LYS A 718 -8.86 -18.85 -12.62
N SER A 719 -9.59 -18.01 -13.36
CA SER A 719 -9.61 -18.06 -14.83
C SER A 719 -9.91 -16.69 -15.45
N THR A 720 -9.45 -16.49 -16.68
CA THR A 720 -9.89 -15.40 -17.56
C THR A 720 -10.47 -16.02 -18.82
N THR A 721 -11.67 -15.62 -19.23
CA THR A 721 -12.26 -15.96 -20.53
C THR A 721 -12.42 -14.68 -21.34
N LYS A 722 -11.81 -14.61 -22.52
CA LYS A 722 -12.01 -13.54 -23.50
C LYS A 722 -12.81 -14.07 -24.68
N LYS A 723 -13.80 -13.29 -25.12
CA LYS A 723 -14.69 -13.57 -26.25
C LYS A 723 -14.69 -12.36 -27.18
N GLN A 724 -14.13 -12.51 -28.38
CA GLN A 724 -14.19 -11.50 -29.44
C GLN A 724 -15.30 -11.86 -30.43
N ILE A 725 -16.02 -10.85 -30.93
CA ILE A 725 -17.22 -11.01 -31.75
C ILE A 725 -16.99 -10.36 -33.12
N PHE A 726 -17.11 -11.14 -34.18
CA PHE A 726 -16.88 -10.75 -35.58
C PHE A 726 -18.15 -11.01 -36.39
N GLY A 727 -19.16 -10.15 -36.24
CA GLY A 727 -20.47 -10.35 -36.87
C GLY A 727 -21.22 -11.54 -36.27
N SER A 728 -21.37 -12.63 -37.03
CA SER A 728 -21.92 -13.91 -36.54
C SER A 728 -20.93 -14.75 -35.74
N ASP A 729 -19.63 -14.55 -35.99
CA ASP A 729 -18.60 -15.47 -35.54
C ASP A 729 -18.00 -15.01 -34.22
N THR A 730 -17.53 -15.96 -33.39
CA THR A 730 -16.95 -15.63 -32.09
C THR A 730 -15.69 -16.43 -31.82
N LEU A 731 -14.57 -15.73 -31.59
CA LEU A 731 -13.36 -16.32 -31.04
C LEU A 731 -13.47 -16.37 -29.52
N ARG A 732 -13.10 -17.49 -28.91
CA ARG A 732 -13.01 -17.64 -27.45
C ARG A 732 -11.63 -18.14 -27.04
N GLU A 733 -11.02 -17.39 -26.14
CA GLU A 733 -9.75 -17.67 -25.47
C GLU A 733 -10.02 -17.85 -23.97
N ARG A 734 -9.35 -18.81 -23.33
CA ARG A 734 -9.45 -19.05 -21.89
C ARG A 734 -8.06 -19.34 -21.31
N TRP A 735 -7.72 -18.58 -20.29
CA TRP A 735 -6.57 -18.79 -19.41
C TRP A 735 -7.07 -19.38 -18.10
N ASP A 736 -6.48 -20.49 -17.67
CA ASP A 736 -6.73 -21.09 -16.36
C ASP A 736 -5.42 -21.07 -15.57
N TYR A 737 -5.48 -20.52 -14.36
CA TYR A 737 -4.31 -20.30 -13.51
C TYR A 737 -4.35 -21.29 -12.34
N ALA A 738 -3.26 -22.05 -12.15
CA ALA A 738 -3.09 -22.92 -10.99
C ALA A 738 -2.06 -22.30 -10.03
N TYR A 739 -2.32 -22.42 -8.74
CA TYR A 739 -1.47 -21.88 -7.68
C TYR A 739 -1.08 -23.00 -6.71
N TYR A 740 0.21 -23.10 -6.38
CA TYR A 740 0.66 -23.98 -5.29
C TYR A 740 0.67 -23.21 -3.97
N THR A 741 0.16 -23.84 -2.92
CA THR A 741 0.31 -23.37 -1.55
C THR A 741 1.70 -23.78 -1.04
N VAL A 742 2.56 -22.80 -0.76
CA VAL A 742 3.97 -23.04 -0.36
C VAL A 742 4.10 -23.52 1.11
N SER A 743 2.99 -23.79 1.80
CA SER A 743 2.98 -24.14 3.23
C SER A 743 2.56 -25.61 3.47
N PRO A 744 3.52 -26.53 3.62
CA PRO A 744 3.25 -27.87 4.14
C PRO A 744 3.10 -27.82 5.67
N GLN A 745 1.99 -27.26 6.16
CA GLN A 745 1.60 -27.35 7.57
C GLN A 745 0.37 -28.25 7.76
N LYS A 746 0.68 -29.48 8.18
CA LYS A 746 -0.13 -30.45 8.96
C LYS A 746 -1.64 -30.55 8.69
N ASN A 747 -1.98 -31.77 8.23
CA ASN A 747 -3.27 -32.46 8.31
C ASN A 747 -4.41 -31.86 7.47
N PRO A 748 -5.01 -32.65 6.55
CA PRO A 748 -6.40 -32.46 6.18
C PRO A 748 -7.27 -32.89 7.38
N GLY A 749 -7.36 -32.01 8.38
CA GLY A 749 -8.50 -32.02 9.28
C GLY A 749 -9.77 -31.89 8.43
N THR A 750 -10.82 -32.62 8.84
CA THR A 750 -12.11 -32.67 8.14
C THR A 750 -12.51 -31.29 7.62
N PRO A 751 -12.95 -31.13 6.36
CA PRO A 751 -13.43 -29.84 5.88
C PRO A 751 -14.57 -29.39 6.79
N ILE A 752 -14.28 -28.40 7.62
CA ILE A 752 -15.30 -27.69 8.35
C ILE A 752 -16.14 -27.03 7.26
N ALA A 753 -17.44 -27.29 7.26
CA ALA A 753 -18.37 -26.54 6.42
C ALA A 753 -18.51 -25.13 7.01
N GLU A 754 -17.44 -24.35 6.90
CA GLU A 754 -17.43 -22.93 7.25
C GLU A 754 -18.41 -22.24 6.32
N THR A 755 -19.55 -21.88 6.88
CA THR A 755 -20.53 -21.02 6.24
C THR A 755 -19.83 -19.71 5.91
N ASP A 756 -19.51 -19.51 4.63
CA ASP A 756 -19.08 -18.21 4.12
C ASP A 756 -20.09 -17.15 4.59
N PRO A 757 -19.72 -16.21 5.48
CA PRO A 757 -20.67 -15.23 6.01
C PRO A 757 -21.18 -14.29 4.90
N PHE A 758 -20.56 -14.29 3.72
CA PHE A 758 -21.01 -13.58 2.52
C PHE A 758 -21.98 -14.40 1.64
N ALA A 759 -22.25 -15.67 1.95
CA ALA A 759 -23.10 -16.56 1.13
C ALA A 759 -24.57 -16.10 1.03
N ASN A 760 -25.08 -15.44 2.06
CA ASN A 760 -26.49 -15.01 2.16
C ASN A 760 -26.77 -13.63 1.54
N TYR A 761 -25.80 -13.02 0.85
CA TYR A 761 -26.02 -11.73 0.16
C TYR A 761 -26.66 -11.94 -1.22
N THR A 762 -27.99 -11.91 -1.25
CA THR A 762 -28.77 -11.79 -2.48
C THR A 762 -28.62 -10.37 -3.03
N PRO A 763 -28.10 -10.17 -4.25
CA PRO A 763 -28.10 -8.84 -4.86
C PRO A 763 -29.53 -8.34 -5.04
N LEU A 764 -29.76 -7.03 -4.86
CA LEU A 764 -30.93 -6.39 -5.44
C LEU A 764 -30.76 -6.46 -6.96
N VAL A 765 -31.44 -7.42 -7.59
CA VAL A 765 -31.55 -7.50 -9.04
C VAL A 765 -32.47 -6.37 -9.49
N PRO A 766 -32.01 -5.39 -10.29
CA PRO A 766 -32.92 -4.47 -10.96
C PRO A 766 -33.68 -5.27 -12.02
N GLU A 767 -35.01 -5.32 -11.94
CA GLU A 767 -35.81 -5.90 -13.01
C GLU A 767 -35.64 -5.07 -14.29
N ASN A 768 -35.28 -5.77 -15.37
CA ASN A 768 -35.15 -5.30 -16.77
C ASN A 768 -34.08 -4.24 -17.12
N PRO A 769 -33.07 -4.61 -17.92
CA PRO A 769 -32.28 -3.66 -18.67
C PRO A 769 -33.04 -3.16 -19.91
N GLY A 770 -33.73 -2.02 -19.78
CA GLY A 770 -34.07 -1.13 -20.89
C GLY A 770 -35.54 -1.03 -21.28
N ILE A 771 -36.04 0.21 -21.23
CA ILE A 771 -36.81 0.91 -22.29
C ILE A 771 -36.96 2.37 -21.82
N ASP A 772 -36.53 3.34 -22.64
CA ASP A 772 -36.83 4.75 -22.42
C ASP A 772 -38.34 4.99 -22.49
N ARG A 773 -38.91 5.71 -21.51
CA ARG A 773 -40.19 6.42 -21.66
C ARG A 773 -40.16 7.79 -20.97
N PRO A 774 -40.84 8.81 -21.52
CA PRO A 774 -40.76 10.17 -21.00
C PRO A 774 -41.62 10.39 -19.75
N ILE A 775 -41.29 11.45 -19.02
CA ILE A 775 -42.03 12.01 -17.89
C ILE A 775 -43.43 12.48 -18.35
N ASP A 776 -44.52 12.07 -17.67
CA ASP A 776 -45.50 13.02 -17.10
C ASP A 776 -46.55 12.41 -16.11
N THR A 777 -47.12 13.30 -15.28
CA THR A 777 -48.42 13.24 -14.54
C THR A 777 -48.69 12.26 -13.37
N LEU A 778 -48.49 12.80 -12.15
CA LEU A 778 -49.37 12.85 -10.95
C LEU A 778 -50.51 11.81 -10.67
N HIS A 779 -50.45 11.25 -9.43
CA HIS A 779 -51.55 10.80 -8.52
C HIS A 779 -52.38 9.52 -8.85
N PRO A 780 -53.04 8.86 -7.85
CA PRO A 780 -52.87 8.89 -6.38
C PRO A 780 -52.69 7.49 -5.71
N VAL A 781 -52.49 7.48 -4.39
CA VAL A 781 -52.37 6.28 -3.53
C VAL A 781 -53.74 5.68 -3.16
N THR A 782 -53.83 4.34 -3.12
CA THR A 782 -54.86 3.61 -2.34
C THR A 782 -54.26 2.34 -1.67
N PRO A 783 -54.79 1.87 -0.52
CA PRO A 783 -54.09 0.91 0.35
C PRO A 783 -54.71 -0.51 0.38
N GLU A 784 -53.89 -1.56 0.54
CA GLU A 784 -54.36 -2.93 0.81
C GLU A 784 -53.93 -3.48 2.20
N ARG A 785 -54.92 -3.44 3.10
CA ARG A 785 -55.42 -4.45 4.06
C ARG A 785 -54.51 -5.59 4.59
N PRO A 786 -54.58 -5.92 5.90
CA PRO A 786 -53.70 -6.91 6.57
C PRO A 786 -54.19 -8.38 6.46
N LYS A 787 -53.35 -9.32 6.90
CA LYS A 787 -53.69 -10.73 7.15
C LYS A 787 -53.44 -11.14 8.61
N ASP A 788 -54.33 -12.01 9.08
CA ASP A 788 -54.53 -12.47 10.47
C ASP A 788 -53.87 -13.85 10.70
N PRO A 789 -53.61 -14.30 11.96
CA PRO A 789 -52.79 -15.48 12.25
C PRO A 789 -53.57 -16.75 12.68
N THR A 790 -53.12 -17.91 12.17
CA THR A 790 -53.45 -19.30 12.58
C THR A 790 -52.34 -20.20 12.01
N ASP A 791 -51.74 -21.22 12.65
CA ASP A 791 -51.83 -21.82 13.99
C ASP A 791 -50.45 -22.57 14.28
N PRO A 792 -50.24 -23.60 15.15
CA PRO A 792 -49.27 -23.50 16.25
C PRO A 792 -48.15 -24.58 16.29
N GLY A 793 -47.23 -24.55 17.27
CA GLY A 793 -46.34 -25.70 17.56
C GLY A 793 -45.03 -25.43 18.34
N ASP A 794 -45.11 -25.22 19.65
CA ASP A 794 -44.00 -25.30 20.65
C ASP A 794 -43.85 -26.79 21.13
N PRO A 795 -42.87 -27.25 21.97
CA PRO A 795 -41.75 -26.58 22.63
C PRO A 795 -40.38 -27.32 22.55
N GLY A 796 -39.32 -26.73 23.14
CA GLY A 796 -37.95 -27.28 23.14
C GLY A 796 -37.59 -28.21 24.31
N THR A 797 -36.31 -28.59 24.40
CA THR A 797 -35.66 -29.14 25.61
C THR A 797 -34.13 -29.01 25.53
N SER A 798 -33.46 -28.94 26.69
CA SER A 798 -32.00 -28.92 26.81
C SER A 798 -31.53 -29.99 27.81
N LEU A 799 -30.20 -30.12 27.99
CA LEU A 799 -29.51 -30.89 29.07
C LEU A 799 -29.58 -32.44 28.92
N LEU A 800 -28.49 -33.21 28.93
CA LEU A 800 -27.38 -33.21 29.92
C LEU A 800 -26.15 -34.04 29.47
N MET A 801 -25.05 -33.92 30.24
CA MET A 801 -23.76 -34.61 30.10
C MET A 801 -23.80 -36.14 30.30
N SER A 802 -22.79 -36.83 29.77
CA SER A 802 -22.06 -37.85 30.57
C SER A 802 -20.56 -37.85 30.22
N ALA A 803 -19.71 -38.23 31.18
CA ALA A 803 -18.24 -38.15 31.06
C ALA A 803 -17.56 -39.43 31.58
N ARG A 804 -16.44 -39.80 30.93
CA ARG A 804 -15.32 -40.72 31.33
C ARG A 804 -14.63 -41.21 30.04
N SER A 805 -13.34 -41.54 29.99
CA SER A 805 -12.29 -41.61 31.02
C SER A 805 -10.90 -41.43 30.39
N ALA A 806 -9.89 -41.08 31.20
CA ALA A 806 -8.50 -41.01 30.77
C ALA A 806 -7.92 -42.38 30.33
N GLY A 807 -6.94 -42.36 29.42
CA GLY A 807 -6.22 -43.57 28.99
C GLY A 807 -4.93 -43.27 28.23
N SER A 808 -3.81 -43.67 28.85
CA SER A 808 -2.46 -43.90 28.30
C SER A 808 -1.73 -42.79 27.53
N ILE A 809 -0.55 -42.46 28.06
CA ILE A 809 0.55 -41.85 27.31
C ILE A 809 1.15 -42.93 26.40
N ASP A 810 1.29 -42.65 25.11
CA ASP A 810 2.31 -43.29 24.28
C ASP A 810 2.97 -42.25 23.38
N ARG A 811 4.30 -42.21 23.40
CA ARG A 811 5.11 -41.43 22.46
C ARG A 811 5.57 -42.35 21.32
N PRO A 812 5.11 -42.17 20.08
CA PRO A 812 5.86 -42.66 18.93
C PRO A 812 7.11 -41.79 18.75
N LEU A 813 8.24 -42.44 18.47
CA LEU A 813 9.51 -41.78 18.23
C LEU A 813 9.44 -40.85 16.99
N ILE A 814 10.23 -39.78 17.03
CA ILE A 814 10.56 -38.94 15.88
C ILE A 814 11.29 -39.79 14.84
N PRO A 815 10.81 -39.88 13.59
CA PRO A 815 11.64 -40.17 12.45
C PRO A 815 12.15 -38.82 11.91
N ASP A 816 13.42 -38.50 12.18
CA ASP A 816 14.09 -37.45 11.43
C ASP A 816 14.21 -37.86 9.96
N THR A 817 14.26 -36.87 9.07
CA THR A 817 14.27 -36.99 7.59
C THR A 817 13.00 -37.56 6.93
N ILE A 818 12.15 -36.64 6.44
CA ILE A 818 11.30 -36.90 5.27
C ILE A 818 12.23 -36.98 4.05
N GLN A 819 12.19 -38.10 3.33
CA GLN A 819 12.84 -38.23 2.02
C GLN A 819 11.96 -37.51 0.98
N LEU A 820 12.53 -36.59 0.19
CA LEU A 820 11.79 -35.78 -0.79
C LEU A 820 11.21 -36.57 -1.99
N ALA A 821 11.32 -37.90 -2.00
CA ALA A 821 10.85 -38.77 -3.09
C ALA A 821 9.31 -38.75 -3.27
N ASP A 822 8.56 -38.30 -2.26
CA ASP A 822 7.09 -38.20 -2.30
C ASP A 822 6.57 -36.90 -2.97
N ILE A 823 7.45 -35.97 -3.36
CA ILE A 823 7.07 -34.79 -4.15
C ILE A 823 6.99 -35.20 -5.63
N GLY A 824 5.79 -35.52 -6.09
CA GLY A 824 5.52 -35.95 -7.47
C GLY A 824 6.06 -34.95 -8.52
N ASN A 825 6.74 -35.49 -9.54
CA ASN A 825 7.25 -34.70 -10.66
C ASN A 825 6.14 -33.94 -11.40
N SER A 826 6.44 -32.67 -11.73
CA SER A 826 5.76 -31.85 -12.74
C SER A 826 4.22 -31.85 -12.70
N THR A 827 3.64 -31.08 -11.80
CA THR A 827 2.27 -30.59 -11.97
C THR A 827 2.25 -29.36 -12.89
N LEU A 828 1.16 -29.22 -13.66
CA LEU A 828 0.93 -28.09 -14.56
C LEU A 828 0.70 -26.79 -13.74
N LEU A 829 1.38 -25.71 -14.11
CA LEU A 829 1.31 -24.43 -13.38
C LEU A 829 0.43 -23.39 -14.06
N GLN A 830 0.51 -23.28 -15.38
CA GLN A 830 -0.26 -22.30 -16.15
C GLN A 830 -0.66 -22.91 -17.49
N SER A 831 -1.86 -22.62 -17.97
CA SER A 831 -2.22 -22.96 -19.35
C SER A 831 -3.10 -21.94 -20.05
N GLU A 832 -2.90 -21.86 -21.36
CA GLU A 832 -3.62 -20.99 -22.27
C GLU A 832 -4.33 -21.88 -23.28
N SER A 833 -5.60 -21.61 -23.56
CA SER A 833 -6.36 -22.36 -24.56
C SER A 833 -7.21 -21.45 -25.43
N TYR A 834 -7.31 -21.79 -26.71
CA TYR A 834 -8.22 -21.13 -27.64
C TYR A 834 -8.88 -22.17 -28.54
N SER A 835 -10.15 -21.94 -28.86
CA SER A 835 -10.89 -22.79 -29.79
C SER A 835 -11.13 -22.05 -31.10
N CYS A 836 -10.72 -22.65 -32.21
CA CYS A 836 -10.91 -22.11 -33.56
C CYS A 836 -11.32 -23.25 -34.51
N ASN A 837 -12.37 -23.02 -35.31
CA ASN A 837 -12.90 -23.98 -36.29
C ASN A 837 -13.15 -25.40 -35.72
N GLY A 838 -13.66 -25.47 -34.49
CA GLY A 838 -14.00 -26.74 -33.80
C GLY A 838 -12.81 -27.49 -33.18
N LYS A 839 -11.58 -26.98 -33.31
CA LYS A 839 -10.38 -27.53 -32.65
C LYS A 839 -9.98 -26.70 -31.44
N THR A 840 -9.44 -27.35 -30.42
CA THR A 840 -8.91 -26.72 -29.21
C THR A 840 -7.40 -26.77 -29.23
N TYR A 841 -6.77 -25.59 -29.24
CA TYR A 841 -5.33 -25.42 -29.15
C TYR A 841 -5.01 -25.08 -27.70
N LYS A 842 -4.04 -25.77 -27.09
CA LYS A 842 -3.65 -25.53 -25.69
C LYS A 842 -2.13 -25.46 -25.54
N ARG A 843 -1.67 -24.39 -24.90
CA ARG A 843 -0.28 -24.24 -24.42
C ARG A 843 -0.24 -24.41 -22.90
N GLU A 844 0.79 -25.07 -22.42
CA GLU A 844 0.96 -25.51 -21.04
C GLU A 844 2.37 -25.14 -20.57
N TYR A 845 2.52 -24.50 -19.41
CA TYR A 845 3.81 -24.10 -18.85
C TYR A 845 4.07 -24.82 -17.52
N THR A 846 5.27 -25.38 -17.41
CA THR A 846 5.81 -26.06 -16.23
C THR A 846 7.09 -25.36 -15.82
N TYR A 847 7.19 -24.94 -14.56
CA TYR A 847 8.36 -24.25 -14.01
C TYR A 847 9.23 -25.21 -13.18
N ALA A 848 10.44 -24.78 -12.84
CA ALA A 848 11.46 -25.67 -12.29
C ALA A 848 11.20 -26.05 -10.82
N THR A 849 11.29 -27.36 -10.56
CA THR A 849 11.11 -27.98 -9.23
C THR A 849 12.44 -28.49 -8.64
N ASP A 850 13.57 -28.14 -9.23
CA ASP A 850 14.87 -28.68 -8.84
C ASP A 850 15.33 -28.07 -7.51
N PHE A 851 15.83 -28.90 -6.59
CA PHE A 851 16.06 -28.54 -5.17
C PHE A 851 16.87 -27.25 -4.97
N TYR A 852 17.85 -26.98 -5.83
CA TYR A 852 18.71 -25.80 -5.75
C TYR A 852 18.04 -24.51 -6.30
N LEU A 853 17.01 -24.63 -7.14
CA LEU A 853 16.18 -23.50 -7.60
C LEU A 853 15.10 -23.17 -6.56
N ILE A 854 14.45 -24.19 -5.99
CA ILE A 854 13.50 -24.04 -4.87
C ILE A 854 14.22 -23.42 -3.65
N GLY A 855 15.37 -23.96 -3.26
CA GLY A 855 16.17 -23.43 -2.14
C GLY A 855 16.73 -22.01 -2.38
N ALA A 856 16.76 -21.56 -3.64
CA ALA A 856 17.10 -20.19 -4.04
C ALA A 856 15.88 -19.28 -4.25
N HIS A 857 14.65 -19.78 -4.00
CA HIS A 857 13.38 -19.08 -4.20
C HIS A 857 13.12 -18.57 -5.64
N ASN A 858 13.75 -19.16 -6.67
CA ASN A 858 13.45 -18.86 -8.06
C ASN A 858 12.46 -19.89 -8.62
N LEU A 859 11.17 -19.62 -8.41
CA LEU A 859 10.05 -20.42 -8.91
C LEU A 859 9.62 -20.01 -10.33
N SER A 860 10.14 -18.90 -10.86
CA SER A 860 9.82 -18.39 -12.21
C SER A 860 10.69 -18.97 -13.33
N ALA A 861 11.69 -19.79 -13.02
CA ALA A 861 12.50 -20.48 -14.01
C ALA A 861 11.66 -21.51 -14.79
N LEU A 862 11.32 -21.21 -16.05
CA LEU A 862 10.56 -22.11 -16.91
C LEU A 862 11.35 -23.41 -17.16
N LYS A 863 10.67 -24.56 -17.16
CA LYS A 863 11.26 -25.90 -17.36
C LYS A 863 10.72 -26.60 -18.61
N GLU A 864 9.41 -26.51 -18.86
CA GLU A 864 8.78 -26.95 -20.12
C GLU A 864 7.68 -25.97 -20.56
N GLU A 865 7.66 -25.62 -21.84
CA GLU A 865 6.50 -25.10 -22.56
C GLU A 865 5.99 -26.20 -23.49
N LYS A 866 4.77 -26.69 -23.31
CA LYS A 866 4.15 -27.75 -24.10
C LYS A 866 2.98 -27.21 -24.91
N PHE A 867 2.86 -27.63 -26.17
CA PHE A 867 1.78 -27.24 -27.07
C PHE A 867 1.02 -28.49 -27.55
N SER A 868 -0.31 -28.41 -27.57
CA SER A 868 -1.21 -29.50 -27.93
C SER A 868 -2.41 -29.04 -28.75
N ILE A 869 -2.96 -29.96 -29.56
CA ILE A 869 -4.19 -29.76 -30.33
C ILE A 869 -5.13 -30.91 -29.97
N ASP A 870 -6.34 -30.58 -29.54
CA ASP A 870 -7.38 -31.53 -29.10
C ASP A 870 -6.85 -32.53 -28.04
N GLY A 871 -6.01 -32.03 -27.12
CA GLY A 871 -5.35 -32.80 -26.06
C GLY A 871 -4.09 -33.57 -26.48
N VAL A 872 -3.81 -33.69 -27.78
CA VAL A 872 -2.63 -34.41 -28.30
C VAL A 872 -1.42 -33.47 -28.32
N LYS A 873 -0.32 -33.83 -27.65
CA LYS A 873 0.96 -33.09 -27.70
C LYS A 873 1.42 -32.96 -29.16
N LYS A 874 1.83 -31.75 -29.56
CA LYS A 874 2.33 -31.42 -30.90
C LYS A 874 3.73 -30.83 -30.89
N ALA A 875 4.07 -30.07 -29.85
CA ALA A 875 5.44 -29.59 -29.63
C ALA A 875 5.73 -29.42 -28.13
N ALA A 876 7.00 -29.31 -27.79
CA ALA A 876 7.44 -28.77 -26.50
C ALA A 876 8.78 -28.03 -26.63
N VAL A 877 9.06 -27.11 -25.72
CA VAL A 877 10.37 -26.47 -25.51
C VAL A 877 10.77 -26.71 -24.07
N ASN A 878 11.91 -27.36 -23.86
CA ASN A 878 12.44 -27.72 -22.55
C ASN A 878 13.66 -26.87 -22.21
N TYR A 879 13.79 -26.49 -20.95
CA TYR A 879 14.80 -25.58 -20.42
C TYR A 879 15.50 -26.24 -19.22
N ASN A 880 16.83 -26.33 -19.28
CA ASN A 880 17.68 -26.89 -18.23
C ASN A 880 18.64 -25.82 -17.69
N TYR A 881 18.95 -25.93 -16.39
CA TYR A 881 19.86 -25.03 -15.68
C TYR A 881 21.01 -25.83 -15.05
N THR A 882 22.08 -25.15 -14.69
CA THR A 882 23.23 -25.74 -13.98
C THR A 882 23.89 -24.73 -13.05
N GLN A 883 24.69 -25.19 -12.10
CA GLN A 883 25.52 -24.35 -11.24
C GLN A 883 26.96 -24.32 -11.76
N VAL A 884 27.53 -23.12 -11.87
CA VAL A 884 28.92 -22.89 -12.28
C VAL A 884 29.63 -21.97 -11.29
N THR A 885 30.95 -22.12 -11.16
CA THR A 885 31.78 -21.23 -10.34
C THR A 885 32.50 -20.22 -11.22
N CYS A 886 32.01 -18.98 -11.24
CA CYS A 886 32.54 -17.87 -12.02
C CYS A 886 33.08 -16.78 -11.07
N GLY A 887 34.31 -16.32 -11.28
CA GLY A 887 34.90 -15.24 -10.46
C GLY A 887 34.97 -15.52 -8.94
N GLY A 888 35.02 -16.81 -8.55
CA GLY A 888 34.98 -17.21 -7.13
C GLY A 888 33.58 -17.26 -6.50
N LYS A 889 32.51 -16.98 -7.27
CA LYS A 889 31.11 -17.13 -6.85
C LYS A 889 30.48 -18.34 -7.54
N THR A 890 29.71 -19.14 -6.80
CA THR A 890 28.82 -20.14 -7.40
C THR A 890 27.52 -19.45 -7.83
N ILE A 891 27.16 -19.58 -9.11
CA ILE A 891 25.99 -18.96 -9.73
C ILE A 891 25.19 -20.00 -10.51
N THR A 892 23.88 -19.79 -10.66
CA THR A 892 22.99 -20.64 -11.45
C THR A 892 22.75 -20.02 -12.83
N VAL A 893 22.90 -20.81 -13.88
CA VAL A 893 22.88 -20.36 -15.28
C VAL A 893 22.13 -21.33 -16.22
N PRO A 894 21.53 -20.87 -17.34
CA PRO A 894 20.82 -21.75 -18.29
C PRO A 894 21.79 -22.62 -19.10
N SER A 895 21.68 -23.95 -18.99
CA SER A 895 22.62 -24.90 -19.60
C SER A 895 22.19 -25.39 -20.98
N THR A 896 20.91 -25.70 -21.18
CA THR A 896 20.39 -26.27 -22.44
C THR A 896 18.95 -25.84 -22.66
N VAL A 897 18.59 -25.52 -23.91
CA VAL A 897 17.20 -25.34 -24.35
C VAL A 897 16.97 -26.20 -25.59
N TYR A 898 15.94 -27.05 -25.62
CA TYR A 898 15.65 -27.90 -26.78
C TYR A 898 14.17 -27.96 -27.12
N ARG A 899 13.86 -28.05 -28.42
CA ARG A 899 12.50 -28.07 -28.98
C ARG A 899 12.18 -29.45 -29.55
N GLN A 900 11.07 -30.02 -29.11
CA GLN A 900 10.47 -31.22 -29.68
C GLN A 900 9.25 -30.88 -30.55
N VAL A 901 9.02 -31.66 -31.61
CA VAL A 901 7.80 -31.66 -32.44
C VAL A 901 7.40 -33.12 -32.65
N GLU A 902 6.14 -33.47 -32.33
CA GLU A 902 5.66 -34.87 -32.30
C GLU A 902 6.65 -35.81 -31.54
N ASP A 903 7.14 -35.34 -30.39
CA ASP A 903 8.16 -35.96 -29.52
C ASP A 903 9.58 -36.16 -30.10
N VAL A 904 9.82 -35.79 -31.36
CA VAL A 904 11.15 -35.77 -31.98
C VAL A 904 11.86 -34.44 -31.66
N GLU A 905 13.11 -34.48 -31.18
CA GLU A 905 13.94 -33.28 -31.00
C GLU A 905 14.31 -32.68 -32.36
N THR A 906 14.01 -31.39 -32.55
CA THR A 906 14.17 -30.65 -33.81
C THR A 906 15.24 -29.55 -33.74
N ASP A 907 15.49 -29.02 -32.55
CA ASP A 907 16.49 -27.98 -32.28
C ASP A 907 16.96 -28.11 -30.83
N ARG A 908 18.25 -27.91 -30.58
CA ARG A 908 18.86 -27.88 -29.25
C ARG A 908 19.93 -26.83 -29.24
N LYS A 909 19.89 -25.92 -28.27
CA LYS A 909 20.93 -24.95 -27.92
C LYS A 909 21.58 -25.38 -26.60
N THR A 910 22.90 -25.48 -26.55
CA THR A 910 23.64 -25.85 -25.34
C THR A 910 24.71 -24.80 -25.06
N VAL A 911 24.75 -24.26 -23.84
CA VAL A 911 25.85 -23.41 -23.38
C VAL A 911 26.96 -24.31 -22.83
N THR A 912 28.16 -24.19 -23.39
CA THR A 912 29.30 -25.09 -23.15
C THR A 912 30.42 -24.44 -22.34
N ALA A 913 30.47 -23.11 -22.26
CA ALA A 913 31.37 -22.36 -21.39
C ALA A 913 30.75 -21.00 -21.00
N TYR A 914 31.21 -20.46 -19.87
CA TYR A 914 30.82 -19.15 -19.34
C TYR A 914 32.07 -18.30 -19.06
N ASP A 915 31.92 -16.97 -19.08
CA ASP A 915 32.96 -16.04 -18.68
C ASP A 915 33.03 -15.87 -17.14
N VAL A 916 33.91 -14.98 -16.68
CA VAL A 916 34.07 -14.66 -15.26
C VAL A 916 32.85 -13.97 -14.62
N ASN A 917 31.94 -13.39 -15.41
CA ASN A 917 30.67 -12.80 -14.96
C ASN A 917 29.48 -13.77 -15.00
N GLY A 918 29.63 -14.96 -15.59
CA GLY A 918 28.53 -15.89 -15.85
C GLY A 918 27.77 -15.65 -17.16
N CYS A 919 28.31 -14.83 -18.07
CA CYS A 919 27.77 -14.68 -19.41
C CYS A 919 28.16 -15.87 -20.30
N PRO A 920 27.29 -16.34 -21.23
CA PRO A 920 27.63 -17.43 -22.14
C PRO A 920 28.84 -17.07 -23.01
N ALA A 921 29.91 -17.85 -22.92
CA ALA A 921 31.15 -17.64 -23.66
C ALA A 921 31.31 -18.60 -24.84
N SER A 922 30.62 -19.74 -24.82
CA SER A 922 30.57 -20.72 -25.91
C SER A 922 29.22 -21.42 -25.94
N MET A 923 28.61 -21.54 -27.11
CA MET A 923 27.36 -22.27 -27.32
C MET A 923 27.38 -23.10 -28.62
N THR A 924 26.59 -24.17 -28.62
CA THR A 924 26.31 -24.99 -29.80
C THR A 924 24.82 -24.99 -30.09
N ARG A 925 24.44 -25.15 -31.36
CA ARG A 925 23.07 -25.38 -31.77
C ARG A 925 22.98 -26.49 -32.82
N THR A 926 21.92 -27.29 -32.82
CA THR A 926 21.70 -28.37 -33.80
C THR A 926 21.81 -27.85 -35.24
N GLY A 927 22.76 -28.38 -36.01
CA GLY A 927 22.99 -28.01 -37.40
C GLY A 927 23.76 -26.70 -37.63
N GLU A 928 24.12 -25.96 -36.57
CA GLU A 928 24.91 -24.72 -36.66
C GLU A 928 26.34 -24.92 -36.09
N PRO A 929 27.34 -24.17 -36.59
CA PRO A 929 28.68 -24.20 -36.03
C PRO A 929 28.73 -23.64 -34.61
N VAL A 930 29.76 -24.03 -33.84
CA VAL A 930 30.05 -23.48 -32.51
C VAL A 930 30.11 -21.95 -32.59
N THR A 931 29.41 -21.27 -31.69
CA THR A 931 29.44 -19.80 -31.56
C THR A 931 30.04 -19.43 -30.21
N CYS A 932 31.16 -18.72 -30.24
CA CYS A 932 31.82 -18.15 -29.06
C CYS A 932 31.46 -16.67 -28.92
N TYR A 933 31.39 -16.18 -27.68
CA TYR A 933 31.20 -14.77 -27.38
C TYR A 933 32.31 -14.27 -26.46
N LEU A 934 32.80 -13.06 -26.74
CA LEU A 934 33.67 -12.31 -25.84
C LEU A 934 32.89 -11.13 -25.28
N TRP A 935 33.00 -10.90 -23.98
CA TRP A 935 32.23 -9.89 -23.25
C TRP A 935 33.13 -8.77 -22.73
N SER A 936 32.57 -7.58 -22.57
CA SER A 936 33.22 -6.45 -21.89
C SER A 936 32.15 -5.51 -21.32
N TYR A 937 32.52 -4.27 -21.00
CA TYR A 937 31.66 -3.28 -20.32
C TYR A 937 31.10 -3.84 -18.99
N ASN A 938 32.00 -4.41 -18.19
CA ASN A 938 31.69 -5.21 -17.00
C ASN A 938 30.73 -6.39 -17.28
N GLY A 939 30.82 -7.02 -18.45
CA GLY A 939 29.98 -8.15 -18.84
C GLY A 939 28.55 -7.77 -19.29
N LEU A 940 28.25 -6.48 -19.47
CA LEU A 940 26.93 -6.01 -19.92
C LEU A 940 26.70 -6.27 -21.42
N TYR A 941 27.75 -6.20 -22.25
CA TYR A 941 27.63 -6.31 -23.70
C TYR A 941 28.67 -7.26 -24.33
N PRO A 942 28.29 -8.06 -25.35
CA PRO A 942 29.23 -8.91 -26.09
C PRO A 942 30.01 -8.06 -27.10
N VAL A 943 31.33 -8.01 -26.99
CA VAL A 943 32.21 -7.25 -27.92
C VAL A 943 32.61 -8.04 -29.16
N ALA A 944 32.44 -9.37 -29.15
CA ALA A 944 32.60 -10.20 -30.33
C ALA A 944 31.66 -11.41 -30.32
N GLU A 945 31.16 -11.76 -31.51
CA GLU A 945 30.57 -13.06 -31.83
C GLU A 945 31.51 -13.77 -32.83
N ILE A 946 31.95 -14.98 -32.50
CA ILE A 946 32.86 -15.78 -33.33
C ILE A 946 32.20 -17.12 -33.65
N LYS A 947 31.76 -17.31 -34.89
CA LYS A 947 31.21 -18.57 -35.39
C LYS A 947 32.29 -19.42 -36.05
N ASN A 948 32.18 -20.75 -35.91
CA ASN A 948 33.11 -21.74 -36.47
C ASN A 948 34.54 -21.71 -35.87
N ALA A 949 34.65 -21.41 -34.58
CA ALA A 949 35.88 -21.59 -33.79
C ALA A 949 35.56 -22.21 -32.43
N SER A 950 36.52 -22.93 -31.84
CA SER A 950 36.40 -23.44 -30.47
C SER A 950 36.85 -22.37 -29.46
N TYR A 951 36.19 -22.33 -28.30
CA TYR A 951 36.51 -21.34 -27.26
C TYR A 951 37.99 -21.36 -26.81
N PRO A 952 38.66 -22.52 -26.65
CA PRO A 952 40.11 -22.54 -26.37
C PRO A 952 40.97 -21.89 -27.47
N ALA A 953 40.58 -22.00 -28.74
CA ALA A 953 41.29 -21.34 -29.84
C ALA A 953 41.08 -19.81 -29.80
N VAL A 954 39.86 -19.35 -29.52
CA VAL A 954 39.56 -17.91 -29.33
C VAL A 954 40.34 -17.34 -28.15
N VAL A 955 40.34 -18.04 -27.00
CA VAL A 955 41.10 -17.63 -25.81
C VAL A 955 42.60 -17.58 -26.10
N SER A 956 43.15 -18.55 -26.85
CA SER A 956 44.55 -18.54 -27.27
C SER A 956 44.87 -17.35 -28.19
N ALA A 957 44.02 -17.08 -29.19
CA ALA A 957 44.16 -15.95 -30.11
C ALA A 957 44.09 -14.58 -29.40
N MET A 958 43.31 -14.47 -28.32
CA MET A 958 43.26 -13.27 -27.46
C MET A 958 44.49 -13.13 -26.52
N GLY A 959 45.42 -14.08 -26.49
CA GLY A 959 46.60 -14.06 -25.62
C GLY A 959 46.39 -14.71 -24.24
N GLY A 960 45.36 -15.56 -24.09
CA GLY A 960 45.13 -16.39 -22.92
C GLY A 960 43.98 -15.94 -22.01
N ALA A 961 43.56 -16.84 -21.11
CA ALA A 961 42.37 -16.65 -20.27
C ALA A 961 42.43 -15.41 -19.37
N SER A 962 43.62 -15.03 -18.89
CA SER A 962 43.82 -13.83 -18.08
C SER A 962 43.43 -12.55 -18.82
N VAL A 963 43.66 -12.46 -20.13
CA VAL A 963 43.28 -11.32 -20.97
C VAL A 963 41.76 -11.27 -21.15
N VAL A 964 41.16 -12.41 -21.52
CA VAL A 964 39.70 -12.51 -21.71
C VAL A 964 38.95 -12.18 -20.41
N ASN A 965 39.40 -12.71 -19.28
CA ASN A 965 38.80 -12.42 -17.98
C ASN A 965 38.97 -10.95 -17.56
N ALA A 966 40.13 -10.32 -17.84
CA ALA A 966 40.34 -8.90 -17.57
C ALA A 966 39.44 -8.01 -18.43
N MET A 967 39.32 -8.31 -19.73
CA MET A 967 38.44 -7.58 -20.65
C MET A 967 36.95 -7.71 -20.25
N ALA A 968 36.54 -8.88 -19.77
CA ALA A 968 35.17 -9.14 -19.31
C ALA A 968 34.77 -8.31 -18.07
N VAL A 969 35.72 -7.92 -17.21
CA VAL A 969 35.49 -7.04 -16.06
C VAL A 969 35.92 -5.59 -16.30
N ALA A 970 36.41 -5.25 -17.49
CA ALA A 970 36.79 -3.89 -17.83
C ALA A 970 35.57 -3.00 -18.09
N ALA A 971 35.64 -1.74 -17.67
CA ALA A 971 34.58 -0.76 -17.90
C ALA A 971 34.37 -0.46 -19.40
N GLU A 972 35.45 -0.47 -20.18
CA GLU A 972 35.48 -0.45 -21.65
C GLU A 972 36.72 -1.25 -22.12
N PRO A 973 36.72 -1.83 -23.35
CA PRO A 973 37.89 -2.51 -23.91
C PRO A 973 39.09 -1.56 -24.10
N THR A 974 40.27 -1.96 -23.65
CA THR A 974 41.48 -1.14 -23.85
C THR A 974 41.92 -1.15 -25.32
N ALA A 975 42.76 -0.19 -25.73
CA ALA A 975 43.37 -0.20 -27.07
C ALA A 975 44.12 -1.51 -27.39
N GLY A 976 44.74 -2.14 -26.37
CA GLY A 976 45.38 -3.45 -26.53
C GLY A 976 44.37 -4.58 -26.76
N ASP A 977 43.16 -4.48 -26.20
CA ASP A 977 42.10 -5.46 -26.41
C ASP A 977 41.41 -5.25 -27.75
N GLN A 978 41.19 -4.00 -28.19
CA GLN A 978 40.68 -3.68 -29.53
C GLN A 978 41.60 -4.23 -30.63
N ASN A 979 42.92 -4.02 -30.52
CA ASN A 979 43.89 -4.59 -31.47
C ASN A 979 43.83 -6.13 -31.52
N ARG A 980 43.59 -6.81 -30.39
CA ARG A 980 43.42 -8.27 -30.34
C ARG A 980 42.12 -8.72 -31.00
N LEU A 981 41.01 -8.03 -30.71
CA LEU A 981 39.68 -8.29 -31.28
C LEU A 981 39.70 -8.15 -32.80
N GLU A 982 40.31 -7.09 -33.32
CA GLU A 982 40.48 -6.88 -34.77
C GLU A 982 41.37 -7.97 -35.40
N GLY A 983 42.44 -8.37 -34.70
CA GLY A 983 43.34 -9.46 -35.11
C GLY A 983 42.71 -10.86 -35.16
N LEU A 984 41.54 -11.08 -34.54
CA LEU A 984 40.88 -12.40 -34.51
C LEU A 984 40.60 -12.97 -35.91
N ARG A 985 40.25 -12.13 -36.90
CA ARG A 985 40.00 -12.59 -38.28
C ARG A 985 41.24 -13.22 -38.92
N ALA A 986 42.42 -12.66 -38.65
CA ALA A 986 43.69 -13.18 -39.16
C ALA A 986 44.17 -14.41 -38.36
N ALA A 987 43.94 -14.42 -37.03
CA ALA A 987 44.30 -15.54 -36.17
C ALA A 987 43.40 -16.77 -36.34
N LEU A 988 42.16 -16.59 -36.79
CA LEU A 988 41.15 -17.64 -36.96
C LEU A 988 40.57 -17.62 -38.39
N PRO A 989 41.35 -18.00 -39.42
CA PRO A 989 40.96 -17.80 -40.84
C PRO A 989 39.74 -18.61 -41.31
N GLY A 990 39.28 -19.59 -40.52
CA GLY A 990 38.04 -20.34 -40.78
C GLY A 990 36.81 -19.83 -40.03
N ALA A 991 36.95 -18.76 -39.22
CA ALA A 991 35.91 -18.28 -38.32
C ALA A 991 35.24 -17.01 -38.86
N LEU A 992 33.92 -16.90 -38.65
CA LEU A 992 33.17 -15.69 -38.95
C LEU A 992 33.16 -14.81 -37.69
N VAL A 993 33.95 -13.74 -37.69
CA VAL A 993 34.11 -12.81 -36.56
C VAL A 993 33.29 -11.56 -36.80
N THR A 994 32.24 -11.36 -36.00
CA THR A 994 31.52 -10.09 -35.91
C THR A 994 31.99 -9.36 -34.66
N LEU A 995 32.35 -8.08 -34.78
CA LEU A 995 32.78 -7.24 -33.65
C LEU A 995 31.73 -6.17 -33.35
N TYR A 996 31.61 -5.81 -32.08
CA TYR A 996 30.64 -4.81 -31.60
C TYR A 996 31.31 -3.81 -30.67
N THR A 997 31.02 -2.52 -30.87
CA THR A 997 31.33 -1.47 -29.88
C THR A 997 30.04 -0.85 -29.38
N TYR A 998 30.02 -0.41 -28.12
CA TYR A 998 28.84 0.17 -27.49
C TYR A 998 29.17 1.51 -26.84
N LEU A 999 28.16 2.36 -26.74
CA LEU A 999 28.10 3.48 -25.81
C LEU A 999 27.19 3.05 -24.65
N PRO A 1000 27.73 2.77 -23.44
CA PRO A 1000 26.95 2.22 -22.34
C PRO A 1000 25.70 3.04 -22.01
N PHE A 1001 24.58 2.36 -21.81
CA PHE A 1001 23.24 2.93 -21.56
C PHE A 1001 22.66 3.80 -22.68
N THR A 1002 23.29 3.81 -23.86
CA THR A 1002 22.77 4.46 -25.08
C THR A 1002 22.48 3.41 -26.15
N GLY A 1003 23.49 2.66 -26.58
CA GLY A 1003 23.32 1.65 -27.62
C GLY A 1003 24.60 1.19 -28.28
N LEU A 1004 24.45 0.48 -29.38
CA LEU A 1004 25.50 -0.04 -30.24
C LEU A 1004 26.13 1.11 -31.04
N THR A 1005 27.45 1.32 -31.00
CA THR A 1005 28.12 2.40 -31.76
C THR A 1005 28.75 1.93 -33.05
N SER A 1006 29.16 0.66 -33.15
CA SER A 1006 29.54 0.07 -34.42
C SER A 1006 29.38 -1.44 -34.43
N VAL A 1007 29.12 -1.98 -35.62
CA VAL A 1007 29.22 -3.40 -35.95
C VAL A 1007 30.27 -3.54 -37.03
N THR A 1008 31.20 -4.47 -36.88
CA THR A 1008 32.08 -4.88 -37.97
C THR A 1008 31.75 -6.31 -38.35
N ASP A 1009 31.26 -6.52 -39.57
CA ASP A 1009 30.74 -7.81 -40.05
C ASP A 1009 31.87 -8.86 -40.27
N PRO A 1010 31.55 -10.13 -40.57
CA PRO A 1010 32.56 -11.15 -40.86
C PRO A 1010 33.47 -10.86 -42.07
N SER A 1011 33.03 -10.02 -43.02
CA SER A 1011 33.86 -9.57 -44.15
C SER A 1011 34.81 -8.42 -43.79
N GLY A 1012 34.70 -7.88 -42.57
CA GLY A 1012 35.50 -6.77 -42.07
C GLY A 1012 34.88 -5.39 -42.29
N ARG A 1013 33.70 -5.32 -42.92
CA ARG A 1013 33.03 -4.05 -43.21
C ARG A 1013 32.33 -3.49 -41.98
N LYS A 1014 32.45 -2.18 -41.78
CA LYS A 1014 31.98 -1.51 -40.56
C LYS A 1014 30.71 -0.70 -40.82
N GLN A 1015 29.71 -0.85 -39.94
CA GLN A 1015 28.60 0.10 -39.82
C GLN A 1015 28.75 0.87 -38.51
N MET A 1016 28.44 2.16 -38.52
CA MET A 1016 28.55 3.05 -37.37
C MET A 1016 27.18 3.67 -37.05
N TYR A 1017 26.90 3.85 -35.77
CA TYR A 1017 25.62 4.37 -35.27
C TYR A 1017 25.90 5.64 -34.46
N GLY A 1018 25.31 6.75 -34.91
CA GLY A 1018 25.32 8.04 -34.22
C GLY A 1018 24.05 8.22 -33.41
N TYR A 1019 24.16 8.83 -32.24
CA TYR A 1019 23.05 9.13 -31.35
C TYR A 1019 22.98 10.63 -31.08
N ASP A 1020 21.79 11.14 -30.77
CA ASP A 1020 21.64 12.48 -30.23
C ASP A 1020 22.05 12.55 -28.76
N SER A 1021 22.07 13.77 -28.21
CA SER A 1021 22.43 14.07 -26.83
C SER A 1021 21.46 13.49 -25.78
N CYS A 1022 20.28 13.02 -26.21
CA CYS A 1022 19.27 12.32 -25.43
C CYS A 1022 19.40 10.79 -25.54
N GLY A 1023 20.37 10.28 -26.31
CA GLY A 1023 20.61 8.85 -26.52
C GLY A 1023 19.68 8.17 -27.53
N ARG A 1024 18.96 8.93 -28.36
CA ARG A 1024 18.11 8.39 -29.45
C ARG A 1024 18.93 8.24 -30.73
N LEU A 1025 18.59 7.28 -31.59
CA LEU A 1025 19.36 6.98 -32.80
C LEU A 1025 19.23 8.13 -33.81
N LEU A 1026 20.34 8.79 -34.15
CA LEU A 1026 20.37 9.96 -35.04
C LEU A 1026 20.75 9.58 -36.48
N SER A 1027 21.68 8.63 -36.66
CA SER A 1027 22.13 8.21 -37.99
C SER A 1027 22.76 6.82 -37.98
N VAL A 1028 22.60 6.06 -39.07
CA VAL A 1028 23.41 4.88 -39.39
C VAL A 1028 24.34 5.23 -40.55
N LYS A 1029 25.60 4.84 -40.48
CA LYS A 1029 26.65 5.13 -41.45
C LYS A 1029 27.39 3.86 -41.90
N ASP A 1030 27.91 3.87 -43.11
CA ASP A 1030 28.79 2.83 -43.65
C ASP A 1030 30.25 3.00 -43.19
N GLU A 1031 31.16 2.21 -43.76
CA GLU A 1031 32.57 2.17 -43.37
C GLU A 1031 33.37 3.40 -43.84
N ASP A 1032 32.97 4.00 -44.95
CA ASP A 1032 33.51 5.25 -45.48
C ASP A 1032 32.94 6.49 -44.74
N GLY A 1033 31.92 6.28 -43.89
CA GLY A 1033 31.28 7.32 -43.09
C GLY A 1033 30.10 8.01 -43.78
N ASN A 1034 29.64 7.51 -44.93
CA ASN A 1034 28.44 8.00 -45.61
C ASN A 1034 27.20 7.62 -44.78
N ILE A 1035 26.18 8.48 -44.82
CA ILE A 1035 24.91 8.23 -44.14
C ILE A 1035 24.08 7.23 -44.95
N VAL A 1036 23.75 6.10 -44.32
CA VAL A 1036 22.85 5.07 -44.85
C VAL A 1036 21.40 5.37 -44.42
N GLU A 1037 21.22 5.77 -43.16
CA GLU A 1037 19.93 6.16 -42.59
C GLU A 1037 20.11 7.39 -41.70
N GLN A 1038 19.14 8.31 -41.69
CA GLN A 1038 19.12 9.48 -40.81
C GLN A 1038 17.72 9.65 -40.20
N TYR A 1039 17.69 10.01 -38.93
CA TYR A 1039 16.48 10.18 -38.14
C TYR A 1039 16.41 11.60 -37.60
N GLU A 1040 15.31 12.30 -37.84
CA GLU A 1040 15.06 13.62 -37.26
C GLU A 1040 13.90 13.54 -36.26
N TYR A 1041 14.18 13.91 -35.01
CA TYR A 1041 13.21 13.94 -33.93
C TYR A 1041 12.62 15.34 -33.78
N HIS A 1042 11.64 15.65 -34.61
CA HIS A 1042 10.86 16.88 -34.52
C HIS A 1042 9.96 16.83 -33.27
N LEU A 1043 10.38 17.54 -32.21
CA LEU A 1043 9.40 18.09 -31.26
C LEU A 1043 8.57 19.11 -32.05
N LYS A 1044 7.25 18.88 -32.12
CA LYS A 1044 6.31 19.77 -32.79
C LYS A 1044 6.30 21.11 -32.02
N GLU A 1045 6.91 22.14 -32.62
CA GLU A 1045 7.05 23.50 -32.05
C GLU A 1045 5.69 24.18 -31.81
#